data_AF-A0A961P7U5-F1
#
_entry.id   AF-A0A961P7U5-F1
#
_cell.length_a   1.000
_cell.length_b   1.000
_cell.length_c   1.000
_cell.angle_alpha   90.00
_cell.angle_beta   90.00
_cell.angle_gamma   90.00
#
_symmetry.space_group_name_H-M   'P 1'
#
loop_
_entity.id
_entity.type
_entity.pdbx_description
1 polymer ?
#
loop_
_entity_poly.entity_id
_entity_poly.type
_entity_poly.pdbx_seq_one_letter_code
_entity_poly.pdbx_strand_id
1 'polypeptide(L)'
;MRIWLHIGLEPAGAARVQQVLDDKRDNLLGKGILFPRSAGAKNDTRLFMAVTDADHVDPLRHVRGYGPADRQEALRGELVADLRAEIAKHQPHTVILSAGQLAASLHRASELERLRGLLAEFSDDIRVVAWVDDPARVLARHYAEQVFEGRTTSLERDLGLADAPDWWAACIAAMPPIRPGLGQFEETEGAPFWLDYTALVAFWESGFGAGKVTLRAYDPGAFGSETFTDELRDCFGIGETIGKAAAADLEQPVSDAWTARARALNGLLRQVLEQGAHHLPRPLWRSFMSELRVEGAPTDPGALAVVSRRFAGDMARLAERFPALAALSAPEPSDPWAEADPTNGYRASQYLLAFLYRIDRATQAAKKARSEARQRPPQQSGITPEARALMPPLAVKNFEKLKTSPYAPHNRIGAVNEEELAAAYTPVPPRKLPKGSSGNVIVGCMKNEAPYIVEWVAYHRAIGVDNFLIYTNGCEDGTSEILDRLQELGVLQHRNNDEWKGNSPQQYALNKALKEPVIRNAEWIAHIDVDEFINVRCGNGTLEDFLTRVPDATNVAMTWRLFGHNGVLDLADDFVIGQFDTCAPRYCPKPHTVWGFKTMFRNIGAYAKMSCHRPNKLADDFRDRVRWVNGSGLDMTQEAAEKGWRNSTKSIGYDLLQLNHYALRSAESFLIKRQRGRALHVDRSIGLNYWIRMDWSGAKDITIKRNIPRMRAEYDRLMADDQLKALHRSGLAWHRAKADELHATPEFRALYEQALQVRLTETERVAYALALDMES
;
A
#
# COMPACT_ATOMS: atom_id res chain seq x y z
N MET A 1 -28.77 -18.35 4.30
CA MET A 1 -27.38 -17.90 4.60
C MET A 1 -27.38 -17.27 5.99
N ARG A 2 -26.42 -17.60 6.86
CA ARG A 2 -26.25 -16.94 8.17
C ARG A 2 -25.30 -15.75 8.05
N ILE A 3 -25.55 -14.67 8.77
CA ILE A 3 -24.61 -13.55 8.93
C ILE A 3 -24.08 -13.55 10.36
N TRP A 4 -22.76 -13.64 10.52
CA TRP A 4 -22.07 -13.31 11.75
C TRP A 4 -21.60 -11.86 11.70
N LEU A 5 -22.14 -11.02 12.58
CA LEU A 5 -21.73 -9.64 12.76
C LEU A 5 -20.82 -9.54 13.99
N HIS A 6 -19.51 -9.48 13.74
CA HIS A 6 -18.53 -9.18 14.76
C HIS A 6 -18.44 -7.66 14.95
N ILE A 7 -19.05 -7.16 16.03
CA ILE A 7 -19.13 -5.73 16.35
C ILE A 7 -17.88 -5.19 17.03
N GLY A 8 -17.01 -6.11 17.48
CA GLY A 8 -15.66 -5.90 18.01
C GLY A 8 -15.56 -4.98 19.21
N LEU A 9 -14.42 -5.05 19.88
CA LEU A 9 -13.86 -4.00 20.72
C LEU A 9 -12.36 -3.99 20.41
N GLU A 10 -11.82 -2.87 19.90
CA GLU A 10 -10.39 -2.79 19.55
C GLU A 10 -9.46 -3.19 20.71
N PRO A 11 -9.70 -2.73 21.95
CA PRO A 11 -8.93 -3.17 23.11
C PRO A 11 -8.99 -4.67 23.39
N ALA A 12 -10.02 -5.38 22.90
CA ALA A 12 -10.23 -6.82 23.09
C ALA A 12 -9.94 -7.64 21.81
N GLY A 13 -8.96 -7.19 21.02
CA GLY A 13 -8.38 -8.00 19.94
C GLY A 13 -9.13 -7.97 18.60
N ALA A 14 -10.01 -6.99 18.36
CA ALA A 14 -10.76 -6.92 17.10
C ALA A 14 -9.85 -6.87 15.87
N ALA A 15 -8.78 -6.06 15.90
CA ALA A 15 -7.76 -6.00 14.84
C ALA A 15 -7.10 -7.36 14.53
N ARG A 16 -6.94 -8.22 15.55
CA ARG A 16 -6.35 -9.56 15.41
C ARG A 16 -7.33 -10.54 14.79
N VAL A 17 -8.60 -10.54 15.23
CA VAL A 17 -9.68 -11.32 14.59
C VAL A 17 -9.75 -11.00 13.10
N GLN A 18 -9.82 -9.71 12.77
CA GLN A 18 -9.87 -9.23 11.38
C GLN A 18 -8.65 -9.63 10.56
N GLN A 19 -7.45 -9.60 11.16
CA GLN A 19 -6.20 -10.00 10.48
C GLN A 19 -6.26 -11.46 10.07
N VAL A 20 -6.61 -12.33 11.00
CA VAL A 20 -6.65 -13.78 10.73
C VAL A 20 -7.79 -14.13 9.78
N LEU A 21 -8.94 -13.47 9.86
CA LEU A 21 -10.01 -13.64 8.87
C LEU A 21 -9.56 -13.25 7.45
N ASP A 22 -8.81 -12.15 7.28
CA ASP A 22 -8.27 -11.77 5.97
C ASP A 22 -7.19 -12.74 5.48
N ASP A 23 -6.26 -13.16 6.35
CA ASP A 23 -5.23 -14.14 6.03
C ASP A 23 -5.82 -15.51 5.64
N LYS A 24 -7.00 -15.85 6.17
CA LYS A 24 -7.72 -17.09 5.89
C LYS A 24 -8.83 -16.96 4.85
N ARG A 25 -8.99 -15.80 4.21
CA ARG A 25 -10.12 -15.50 3.33
C ARG A 25 -10.36 -16.54 2.24
N ASP A 26 -9.32 -16.97 1.53
CA ASP A 26 -9.47 -17.96 0.46
C ASP A 26 -9.80 -19.36 1.01
N ASN A 27 -9.26 -19.71 2.18
CA ASN A 27 -9.59 -20.96 2.88
C ASN A 27 -11.05 -20.97 3.38
N LEU A 28 -11.54 -19.84 3.89
CA LEU A 28 -12.92 -19.65 4.29
C LEU A 28 -13.86 -19.75 3.09
N LEU A 29 -13.51 -19.09 1.98
CA LEU A 29 -14.31 -19.09 0.76
C LEU A 29 -14.43 -20.49 0.15
N GLY A 30 -13.33 -21.26 0.15
CA GLY A 30 -13.32 -22.66 -0.28
C GLY A 30 -14.23 -23.57 0.57
N LYS A 31 -14.72 -23.08 1.71
CA LYS A 31 -15.64 -23.76 2.63
C LYS A 31 -17.03 -23.12 2.67
N GLY A 32 -17.38 -22.29 1.68
CA GLY A 32 -18.70 -21.64 1.63
C GLY A 32 -18.91 -20.52 2.64
N ILE A 33 -17.83 -20.00 3.25
CA ILE A 33 -17.85 -18.88 4.19
C ILE A 33 -17.26 -17.64 3.52
N LEU A 34 -18.08 -16.61 3.34
CA LEU A 34 -17.66 -15.35 2.76
C LEU A 34 -17.27 -14.37 3.86
N PHE A 35 -15.99 -14.02 3.91
CA PHE A 35 -15.54 -12.75 4.49
C PHE A 35 -15.42 -11.78 3.31
N PRO A 36 -16.30 -10.77 3.15
CA PRO A 36 -16.39 -9.99 1.92
C PRO A 36 -15.27 -8.95 1.82
N ARG A 37 -14.80 -8.66 0.60
CA ARG A 37 -13.85 -7.54 0.37
C ARG A 37 -14.59 -6.22 0.11
N SER A 38 -15.84 -6.31 -0.33
CA SER A 38 -16.68 -5.16 -0.65
C SER A 38 -16.98 -4.26 0.54
N ALA A 39 -17.14 -4.80 1.76
CA ALA A 39 -17.37 -4.03 2.99
C ALA A 39 -16.08 -3.45 3.59
N GLY A 40 -14.94 -4.06 3.28
CA GLY A 40 -13.61 -3.63 3.66
C GLY A 40 -12.62 -4.77 3.53
N ALA A 41 -11.36 -4.48 3.22
CA ALA A 41 -10.39 -5.55 2.95
C ALA A 41 -9.94 -6.30 4.21
N LYS A 42 -10.14 -5.75 5.42
CA LYS A 42 -9.74 -6.39 6.69
C LYS A 42 -10.68 -5.97 7.81
N ASN A 43 -10.93 -4.67 7.92
CA ASN A 43 -12.00 -4.11 8.75
C ASN A 43 -13.09 -3.62 7.82
N ASP A 44 -14.34 -4.04 8.05
CA ASP A 44 -15.54 -3.67 7.28
C ASP A 44 -15.98 -2.22 7.53
N THR A 45 -15.02 -1.31 7.47
CA THR A 45 -15.19 0.12 7.66
C THR A 45 -16.26 0.77 6.78
N ARG A 46 -16.55 0.24 5.58
CA ARG A 46 -17.66 0.77 4.76
C ARG A 46 -19.01 0.48 5.41
N LEU A 47 -19.15 -0.64 6.12
CA LEU A 47 -20.36 -0.98 6.86
C LEU A 47 -20.63 0.04 7.94
N PHE A 48 -19.63 0.30 8.79
CA PHE A 48 -19.70 1.31 9.85
C PHE A 48 -20.03 2.71 9.28
N MET A 49 -19.27 3.20 8.30
CA MET A 49 -19.48 4.53 7.73
C MET A 49 -20.86 4.68 7.04
N ALA A 50 -21.47 3.59 6.58
CA ALA A 50 -22.76 3.61 5.88
C ALA A 50 -23.98 3.65 6.82
N VAL A 51 -23.80 3.36 8.12
CA VAL A 51 -24.92 3.17 9.06
C VAL A 51 -25.03 4.22 10.15
N THR A 52 -23.96 4.95 10.47
CA THR A 52 -24.02 6.07 11.43
C THR A 52 -24.98 7.17 10.97
N ASP A 53 -25.50 7.96 11.90
CA ASP A 53 -26.40 9.06 11.55
C ASP A 53 -25.64 10.18 10.81
N ALA A 54 -26.36 10.99 10.03
CA ALA A 54 -25.74 12.03 9.19
C ALA A 54 -24.98 13.08 10.01
N ASP A 55 -25.43 13.38 11.23
CA ASP A 55 -24.80 14.29 12.19
C ASP A 55 -23.75 13.60 13.08
N HIS A 56 -23.72 12.27 13.13
CA HIS A 56 -22.69 11.48 13.82
C HIS A 56 -21.46 11.28 12.92
N VAL A 57 -20.74 12.37 12.65
CA VAL A 57 -19.51 12.34 11.82
C VAL A 57 -18.31 11.92 12.66
N ASP A 58 -17.90 10.67 12.56
CA ASP A 58 -16.75 10.09 13.25
C ASP A 58 -15.39 10.42 12.57
N PRO A 59 -14.24 10.13 13.21
CA PRO A 59 -12.91 10.40 12.64
C PRO A 59 -12.67 9.77 11.27
N LEU A 60 -13.17 8.55 11.05
CA LEU A 60 -13.00 7.79 9.81
C LEU A 60 -13.84 8.38 8.68
N ARG A 61 -15.13 8.68 8.92
CA ARG A 61 -15.97 9.37 7.92
C ARG A 61 -15.41 10.72 7.53
N HIS A 62 -14.89 11.48 8.49
CA HIS A 62 -14.25 12.76 8.22
C HIS A 62 -13.03 12.60 7.30
N VAL A 63 -12.09 11.73 7.67
CA VAL A 63 -10.84 11.51 6.92
C VAL A 63 -11.10 10.93 5.52
N ARG A 64 -12.14 10.10 5.37
CA ARG A 64 -12.51 9.48 4.08
C ARG A 64 -13.42 10.36 3.21
N GLY A 65 -13.86 11.51 3.73
CA GLY A 65 -14.69 12.45 2.98
C GLY A 65 -16.16 12.05 2.87
N TYR A 66 -16.65 11.20 3.77
CA TYR A 66 -18.04 10.74 3.91
C TYR A 66 -18.79 11.46 5.05
N GLY A 67 -18.28 12.61 5.51
CA GLY A 67 -19.01 13.49 6.44
C GLY A 67 -20.34 13.99 5.86
N PRO A 68 -20.40 14.52 4.63
CA PRO A 68 -21.65 14.93 4.00
C PRO A 68 -22.65 13.77 3.81
N ALA A 69 -23.92 14.03 4.11
CA ALA A 69 -24.99 13.01 4.12
C ALA A 69 -25.24 12.38 2.73
N ASP A 70 -25.16 13.17 1.66
CA ASP A 70 -25.31 12.71 0.27
C ASP A 70 -24.24 11.68 -0.10
N ARG A 71 -22.99 11.92 0.30
CA ARG A 71 -21.87 11.00 0.06
C ARG A 71 -21.98 9.73 0.90
N GLN A 72 -22.49 9.86 2.12
CA GLN A 72 -22.73 8.71 2.99
C GLN A 72 -23.83 7.80 2.42
N GLU A 73 -24.94 8.38 1.96
CA GLU A 73 -26.03 7.61 1.36
C GLU A 73 -25.59 6.93 0.05
N ALA A 74 -24.80 7.63 -0.77
CA ALA A 74 -24.16 7.02 -1.94
C ALA A 74 -23.26 5.83 -1.55
N LEU A 75 -22.44 5.97 -0.50
CA LEU A 75 -21.61 4.87 0.01
C LEU A 75 -22.47 3.68 0.45
N ARG A 76 -23.59 3.92 1.14
CA ARG A 76 -24.53 2.89 1.57
C ARG A 76 -25.11 2.12 0.38
N GLY A 77 -25.63 2.82 -0.61
CA GLY A 77 -26.16 2.19 -1.82
C GLY A 77 -25.11 1.37 -2.58
N GLU A 78 -23.88 1.88 -2.67
CA GLU A 78 -22.77 1.15 -3.27
C GLU A 78 -22.37 -0.09 -2.48
N LEU A 79 -22.30 0.00 -1.16
CA LEU A 79 -22.00 -1.14 -0.30
C LEU A 79 -23.02 -2.26 -0.48
N VAL A 80 -24.32 -1.92 -0.49
CA VAL A 80 -25.40 -2.89 -0.69
C VAL A 80 -25.27 -3.57 -2.06
N ALA A 81 -25.03 -2.79 -3.12
CA ALA A 81 -24.86 -3.34 -4.46
C ALA A 81 -23.63 -4.26 -4.56
N ASP A 82 -22.49 -3.85 -3.99
CA ASP A 82 -21.26 -4.62 -4.03
C ASP A 82 -21.40 -5.93 -3.22
N LEU A 83 -22.00 -5.88 -2.01
CA LEU A 83 -22.28 -7.06 -1.20
C LEU A 83 -23.24 -8.02 -1.92
N ARG A 84 -24.28 -7.50 -2.57
CA ARG A 84 -25.24 -8.30 -3.35
C ARG A 84 -24.52 -9.04 -4.48
N ALA A 85 -23.64 -8.36 -5.20
CA ALA A 85 -22.87 -8.96 -6.28
C ALA A 85 -21.91 -10.04 -5.75
N GLU A 86 -21.19 -9.77 -4.66
CA GLU A 86 -20.22 -10.71 -4.07
C GLU A 86 -20.92 -11.96 -3.49
N ILE A 87 -22.05 -11.80 -2.80
CA ILE A 87 -22.87 -12.89 -2.27
C ILE A 87 -23.47 -13.71 -3.43
N ALA A 88 -24.02 -13.07 -4.47
CA ALA A 88 -24.58 -13.77 -5.62
C ALA A 88 -23.52 -14.58 -6.38
N LYS A 89 -22.29 -14.04 -6.50
CA LYS A 89 -21.17 -14.71 -7.15
C LYS A 89 -20.73 -15.97 -6.42
N HIS A 90 -20.65 -15.91 -5.10
CA HIS A 90 -20.04 -16.98 -4.29
C HIS A 90 -21.05 -17.93 -3.63
N GLN A 91 -22.33 -17.54 -3.58
CA GLN A 91 -23.43 -18.29 -2.97
C GLN A 91 -23.07 -18.91 -1.60
N PRO A 92 -22.50 -18.13 -0.65
CA PRO A 92 -22.03 -18.67 0.61
C PRO A 92 -23.20 -19.12 1.50
N HIS A 93 -22.96 -20.13 2.35
CA HIS A 93 -23.91 -20.46 3.41
C HIS A 93 -23.75 -19.55 4.64
N THR A 94 -22.56 -18.97 4.83
CA THR A 94 -22.22 -18.06 5.94
C THR A 94 -21.50 -16.82 5.43
N VAL A 95 -21.88 -15.65 5.92
CA VAL A 95 -21.13 -14.40 5.77
C VAL A 95 -20.62 -13.96 7.13
N ILE A 96 -19.35 -13.57 7.21
CA ILE A 96 -18.78 -12.93 8.39
C ILE A 96 -18.57 -11.46 8.03
N LEU A 97 -19.13 -10.55 8.81
CA LEU A 97 -18.87 -9.11 8.76
C LEU A 97 -18.18 -8.71 10.06
N SER A 98 -17.09 -7.96 9.97
CA SER A 98 -16.33 -7.51 11.14
C SER A 98 -15.95 -6.04 11.03
N ALA A 99 -16.54 -5.22 11.88
CA ALA A 99 -16.21 -3.80 12.00
C ALA A 99 -16.04 -3.43 13.47
N GLY A 100 -14.79 -3.21 13.90
CA GLY A 100 -14.42 -2.95 15.29
C GLY A 100 -14.93 -1.62 15.86
N GLN A 101 -15.47 -0.76 15.00
CA GLN A 101 -16.07 0.52 15.36
C GLN A 101 -17.52 0.38 15.84
N LEU A 102 -18.21 -0.72 15.49
CA LEU A 102 -19.66 -0.80 15.67
C LEU A 102 -20.05 -0.71 17.14
N ALA A 103 -19.49 -1.54 18.01
CA ALA A 103 -19.85 -1.52 19.43
C ALA A 103 -19.40 -0.22 20.12
N ALA A 104 -18.27 0.35 19.68
CA ALA A 104 -17.68 1.52 20.31
C ALA A 104 -18.35 2.85 19.92
N SER A 105 -19.02 2.90 18.77
CA SER A 105 -19.67 4.10 18.24
C SER A 105 -21.19 4.05 18.26
N LEU A 106 -21.83 2.91 17.94
CA LEU A 106 -23.28 2.89 17.77
C LEU A 106 -23.98 2.88 19.14
N HIS A 107 -24.64 3.99 19.46
CA HIS A 107 -25.47 4.13 20.67
C HIS A 107 -26.89 4.62 20.39
N ARG A 108 -27.17 5.04 19.15
CA ARG A 108 -28.48 5.58 18.74
C ARG A 108 -29.36 4.48 18.14
N ALA A 109 -30.64 4.48 18.46
CA ALA A 109 -31.61 3.53 17.92
C ALA A 109 -31.70 3.60 16.38
N SER A 110 -31.65 4.82 15.83
CA SER A 110 -31.63 5.10 14.39
C SER A 110 -30.49 4.37 13.66
N GLU A 111 -29.28 4.39 14.21
CA GLU A 111 -28.11 3.76 13.60
C GLU A 111 -28.22 2.24 13.62
N LEU A 112 -28.75 1.69 14.72
CA LEU A 112 -29.00 0.26 14.86
C LEU A 112 -30.08 -0.21 13.88
N GLU A 113 -31.16 0.57 13.70
CA GLU A 113 -32.19 0.33 12.70
C GLU A 113 -31.62 0.40 11.27
N ARG A 114 -30.77 1.38 10.97
CA ARG A 114 -30.10 1.52 9.67
C ARG A 114 -29.21 0.32 9.36
N LEU A 115 -28.46 -0.17 10.34
CA LEU A 115 -27.62 -1.35 10.19
C LEU A 115 -28.45 -2.62 10.00
N ARG A 116 -29.48 -2.84 10.82
CA ARG A 116 -30.40 -3.96 10.66
C ARG A 116 -31.06 -3.93 9.29
N GLY A 117 -31.59 -2.78 8.87
CA GLY A 117 -32.25 -2.61 7.58
C GLY A 117 -31.34 -2.94 6.40
N LEU A 118 -30.04 -2.62 6.51
CA LEU A 118 -29.04 -2.99 5.50
C LEU A 118 -28.82 -4.50 5.44
N LEU A 119 -28.63 -5.14 6.60
CA LEU A 119 -28.30 -6.56 6.67
C LEU A 119 -29.50 -7.48 6.36
N ALA A 120 -30.71 -7.04 6.70
CA ALA A 120 -31.96 -7.75 6.43
C ALA A 120 -32.23 -7.92 4.92
N GLU A 121 -31.60 -7.13 4.04
CA GLU A 121 -31.65 -7.38 2.60
C GLU A 121 -31.00 -8.70 2.18
N PHE A 122 -30.14 -9.25 3.02
CA PHE A 122 -29.34 -10.44 2.71
C PHE A 122 -29.70 -11.65 3.57
N SER A 123 -30.11 -11.45 4.82
CA SER A 123 -30.51 -12.53 5.71
C SER A 123 -31.27 -12.03 6.95
N ASP A 124 -32.22 -12.85 7.42
CA ASP A 124 -32.86 -12.70 8.73
C ASP A 124 -32.14 -13.49 9.85
N ASP A 125 -31.23 -14.41 9.52
CA ASP A 125 -30.40 -15.13 10.50
C ASP A 125 -29.08 -14.40 10.74
N ILE A 126 -29.17 -13.32 11.52
CA ILE A 126 -28.03 -12.49 11.93
C ILE A 126 -27.66 -12.83 13.38
N ARG A 127 -26.36 -13.06 13.63
CA ARG A 127 -25.79 -13.35 14.94
C ARG A 127 -24.72 -12.31 15.27
N VAL A 128 -24.85 -11.67 16.42
CA VAL A 128 -23.93 -10.61 16.85
C VAL A 128 -22.93 -11.22 17.84
N VAL A 129 -21.64 -10.92 17.65
CA VAL A 129 -20.60 -11.40 18.54
C VAL A 129 -19.59 -10.31 18.89
N ALA A 130 -19.10 -10.34 20.13
CA ALA A 130 -18.00 -9.50 20.61
C ALA A 130 -17.13 -10.28 21.59
N TRP A 131 -15.82 -10.03 21.55
CA TRP A 131 -14.92 -10.41 22.63
C TRP A 131 -14.81 -9.27 23.64
N VAL A 132 -14.82 -9.61 24.91
CA VAL A 132 -14.74 -8.68 26.05
C VAL A 132 -13.71 -9.17 27.06
N ASP A 133 -13.24 -8.27 27.90
CA ASP A 133 -12.34 -8.54 29.02
C ASP A 133 -12.85 -7.76 30.24
N ASP A 134 -12.17 -7.84 31.38
CA ASP A 134 -12.51 -7.02 32.55
C ASP A 134 -12.58 -5.52 32.18
N PRO A 135 -13.64 -4.79 32.58
CA PRO A 135 -13.83 -3.39 32.24
C PRO A 135 -12.66 -2.46 32.58
N ALA A 136 -11.91 -2.69 33.66
CA ALA A 136 -10.75 -1.86 34.01
C ALA A 136 -9.58 -2.11 33.06
N ARG A 137 -9.29 -3.37 32.69
CA ARG A 137 -8.26 -3.68 31.67
C ARG A 137 -8.61 -3.09 30.32
N VAL A 138 -9.89 -3.14 29.94
CA VAL A 138 -10.36 -2.57 28.68
C VAL A 138 -10.28 -1.05 28.68
N LEU A 139 -10.67 -0.41 29.79
CA LEU A 139 -10.57 1.05 29.95
C LEU A 139 -9.13 1.54 29.85
N ALA A 140 -8.16 0.87 30.50
CA ALA A 140 -6.75 1.24 30.45
C ALA A 140 -6.21 1.27 29.00
N ARG A 141 -6.47 0.19 28.25
CA ARG A 141 -6.08 0.09 26.82
C ARG A 141 -6.79 1.13 25.96
N HIS A 142 -8.11 1.28 26.13
CA HIS A 142 -8.91 2.22 25.34
C HIS A 142 -8.51 3.68 25.58
N TYR A 143 -8.26 4.05 26.84
CA TYR A 143 -7.86 5.41 27.19
C TYR A 143 -6.56 5.81 26.46
N ALA A 144 -5.57 4.91 26.48
CA ALA A 144 -4.34 5.10 25.73
C ALA A 144 -4.63 5.29 24.22
N GLU A 145 -5.41 4.39 23.61
CA GLU A 145 -5.79 4.52 22.19
C GLU A 145 -6.45 5.86 21.87
N GLN A 146 -7.38 6.32 22.72
CA GLN A 146 -8.05 7.61 22.55
C GLN A 146 -7.09 8.79 22.65
N VAL A 147 -6.14 8.78 23.60
CA VAL A 147 -5.07 9.80 23.68
C VAL A 147 -4.24 9.82 22.40
N PHE A 148 -3.88 8.64 21.88
CA PHE A 148 -3.18 8.49 20.60
C PHE A 148 -4.08 8.68 19.37
N GLU A 149 -5.36 9.01 19.56
CA GLU A 149 -6.23 9.54 18.52
C GLU A 149 -6.66 11.01 18.78
N GLY A 150 -6.20 11.66 19.84
CA GLY A 150 -6.39 13.11 20.05
C GLY A 150 -7.17 13.51 21.30
N ARG A 151 -7.44 12.56 22.20
CA ARG A 151 -8.08 12.86 23.49
C ARG A 151 -7.28 13.89 24.26
N THR A 152 -8.00 14.87 24.82
CA THR A 152 -7.44 15.94 25.65
C THR A 152 -7.79 15.77 27.13
N THR A 153 -8.89 15.06 27.40
CA THR A 153 -9.48 14.89 28.73
C THR A 153 -8.77 13.83 29.56
N SER A 154 -8.68 14.07 30.88
CA SER A 154 -8.10 13.13 31.86
C SER A 154 -8.97 11.88 32.02
N LEU A 155 -8.36 10.77 32.43
CA LEU A 155 -9.07 9.53 32.79
C LEU A 155 -9.91 9.70 34.06
N GLU A 156 -9.53 10.61 34.96
CA GLU A 156 -10.31 11.01 36.15
C GLU A 156 -11.78 11.29 35.82
N ARG A 157 -12.05 11.92 34.66
CA ARG A 157 -13.41 12.22 34.23
C ARG A 157 -14.23 10.94 34.06
N ASP A 158 -13.67 9.90 33.46
CA ASP A 158 -14.38 8.65 33.21
C ASP A 158 -14.54 7.85 34.50
N LEU A 159 -13.52 7.87 35.36
CA LEU A 159 -13.60 7.26 36.69
C LEU A 159 -14.70 7.90 37.55
N GLY A 160 -14.89 9.21 37.44
CA GLY A 160 -15.99 9.93 38.11
C GLY A 160 -17.39 9.53 37.64
N LEU A 161 -17.53 8.85 36.49
CA LEU A 161 -18.81 8.32 36.02
C LEU A 161 -19.15 6.97 36.67
N ALA A 162 -18.22 6.33 37.39
CA ALA A 162 -18.48 5.04 38.03
C ALA A 162 -19.59 5.12 39.09
N ASP A 163 -19.76 6.29 39.72
CA ASP A 163 -20.80 6.56 40.70
C ASP A 163 -22.16 6.88 40.06
N ALA A 164 -22.24 7.00 38.74
CA ALA A 164 -23.49 7.29 38.04
C ALA A 164 -24.46 6.09 38.14
N PRO A 165 -25.78 6.35 38.35
CA PRO A 165 -26.79 5.28 38.39
C PRO A 165 -26.82 4.46 37.08
N ASP A 166 -26.66 5.13 35.95
CA ASP A 166 -26.63 4.54 34.61
C ASP A 166 -25.34 4.99 33.90
N TRP A 167 -24.38 4.07 33.79
CA TRP A 167 -23.08 4.33 33.16
C TRP A 167 -23.25 4.69 31.68
N TRP A 168 -24.09 3.95 30.96
CA TRP A 168 -24.31 4.11 29.53
C TRP A 168 -24.86 5.51 29.22
N ALA A 169 -25.94 5.89 29.91
CA ALA A 169 -26.56 7.21 29.74
C ALA A 169 -25.62 8.34 30.20
N ALA A 170 -24.90 8.17 31.30
CA ALA A 170 -23.96 9.19 31.80
C ALA A 170 -22.78 9.42 30.84
N CYS A 171 -22.25 8.35 30.24
CA CYS A 171 -21.19 8.46 29.23
C CYS A 171 -21.67 9.21 27.98
N ILE A 172 -22.86 8.87 27.46
CA ILE A 172 -23.44 9.56 26.29
C ILE A 172 -23.70 11.04 26.60
N ALA A 173 -24.26 11.35 27.78
CA ALA A 173 -24.50 12.73 28.19
C ALA A 173 -23.20 13.55 28.34
N ALA A 174 -22.07 12.89 28.62
CA ALA A 174 -20.76 13.51 28.75
C ALA A 174 -19.98 13.61 27.42
N MET A 175 -20.51 13.09 26.31
CA MET A 175 -19.84 13.19 25.01
C MET A 175 -19.71 14.64 24.55
N PRO A 176 -18.57 15.03 23.95
CA PRO A 176 -18.41 16.38 23.44
C PRO A 176 -19.17 16.59 22.13
N PRO A 177 -19.41 17.87 21.74
CA PRO A 177 -19.87 18.16 20.39
C PRO A 177 -18.83 17.71 19.35
N ILE A 178 -19.32 17.15 18.25
CA ILE A 178 -18.51 16.76 17.10
C ILE A 178 -18.03 18.03 16.37
N ARG A 179 -16.72 18.27 16.40
CA ARG A 179 -16.05 19.40 15.72
C ARG A 179 -14.86 18.88 14.90
N PRO A 180 -15.09 18.34 13.68
CA PRO A 180 -14.05 17.66 12.92
C PRO A 180 -12.85 18.56 12.56
N GLY A 181 -13.09 19.86 12.36
CA GLY A 181 -12.04 20.85 12.11
C GLY A 181 -11.04 21.02 13.26
N LEU A 182 -11.42 20.62 14.48
CA LEU A 182 -10.59 20.63 15.69
C LEU A 182 -10.12 19.22 16.08
N GLY A 183 -10.46 18.19 15.30
CA GLY A 183 -10.21 16.80 15.65
C GLY A 183 -10.96 16.32 16.89
N GLN A 184 -12.12 16.91 17.19
CA GLN A 184 -12.96 16.52 18.33
C GLN A 184 -14.14 15.66 17.85
N PHE A 185 -14.25 14.46 18.42
CA PHE A 185 -15.23 13.43 18.06
C PHE A 185 -15.72 12.69 19.31
N GLU A 186 -16.91 12.10 19.25
CA GLU A 186 -17.48 11.28 20.33
C GLU A 186 -16.53 10.11 20.67
N GLU A 187 -16.00 9.40 19.67
CA GLU A 187 -15.13 8.22 19.88
C GLU A 187 -13.76 8.56 20.47
N THR A 188 -13.25 9.76 20.22
CA THR A 188 -11.92 10.18 20.66
C THR A 188 -11.93 10.72 22.07
N GLU A 189 -13.03 11.32 22.49
CA GLU A 189 -13.10 12.07 23.75
C GLU A 189 -14.20 11.58 24.69
N GLY A 190 -15.15 10.76 24.24
CA GLY A 190 -16.20 10.21 25.09
C GLY A 190 -15.66 9.15 26.05
N ALA A 191 -16.29 9.04 27.21
CA ALA A 191 -16.10 7.88 28.07
C ALA A 191 -16.72 6.64 27.38
N PRO A 192 -16.13 5.45 27.51
CA PRO A 192 -16.61 4.25 26.83
C PRO A 192 -17.91 3.73 27.46
N PHE A 193 -19.05 4.22 26.96
CA PHE A 193 -20.39 3.80 27.37
C PHE A 193 -20.60 2.27 27.28
N TRP A 194 -19.94 1.66 26.30
CA TRP A 194 -20.00 0.24 25.97
C TRP A 194 -19.25 -0.68 26.95
N LEU A 195 -18.60 -0.14 28.00
CA LEU A 195 -18.10 -0.95 29.13
C LEU A 195 -19.23 -1.57 29.96
N ASP A 196 -20.44 -0.98 29.90
CA ASP A 196 -21.63 -1.63 30.43
C ASP A 196 -22.07 -2.74 29.46
N TYR A 197 -21.50 -3.93 29.64
CA TYR A 197 -21.78 -5.06 28.75
C TYR A 197 -23.22 -5.57 28.86
N THR A 198 -23.89 -5.35 30.00
CA THR A 198 -25.32 -5.67 30.15
C THR A 198 -26.15 -4.74 29.24
N ALA A 199 -25.90 -3.43 29.30
CA ALA A 199 -26.54 -2.46 28.43
C ALA A 199 -26.15 -2.65 26.96
N LEU A 200 -24.90 -3.01 26.66
CA LEU A 200 -24.44 -3.35 25.31
C LEU A 200 -25.25 -4.51 24.73
N VAL A 201 -25.37 -5.63 25.46
CA VAL A 201 -26.18 -6.77 25.03
C VAL A 201 -27.63 -6.34 24.81
N ALA A 202 -28.22 -5.61 25.76
CA ALA A 202 -29.61 -5.15 25.64
C ALA A 202 -29.82 -4.25 24.41
N PHE A 203 -28.91 -3.31 24.14
CA PHE A 203 -28.96 -2.41 22.99
C PHE A 203 -28.92 -3.21 21.68
N TRP A 204 -27.94 -4.09 21.49
CA TRP A 204 -27.82 -4.88 20.27
C TRP A 204 -28.98 -5.89 20.09
N GLU A 205 -29.50 -6.47 21.17
CA GLU A 205 -30.68 -7.34 21.12
C GLU A 205 -31.99 -6.59 20.81
N SER A 206 -32.08 -5.31 21.16
CA SER A 206 -33.22 -4.48 20.77
C SER A 206 -33.33 -4.33 19.25
N GLY A 207 -32.19 -4.32 18.55
CA GLY A 207 -32.11 -4.26 17.09
C GLY A 207 -32.28 -5.62 16.43
N PHE A 208 -31.50 -6.62 16.86
CA PHE A 208 -31.37 -7.91 16.17
C PHE A 208 -32.22 -9.05 16.75
N GLY A 209 -32.81 -8.86 17.93
CA GLY A 209 -33.66 -9.85 18.62
C GLY A 209 -32.98 -10.47 19.85
N ALA A 210 -33.80 -10.92 20.80
CA ALA A 210 -33.34 -11.59 22.01
C ALA A 210 -32.62 -12.93 21.71
N GLY A 211 -31.54 -13.20 22.44
CA GLY A 211 -30.69 -14.39 22.27
C GLY A 211 -29.78 -14.33 21.04
N LYS A 212 -29.65 -13.18 20.38
CA LYS A 212 -28.85 -13.04 19.15
C LYS A 212 -27.44 -12.51 19.38
N VAL A 213 -27.16 -11.99 20.57
CA VAL A 213 -25.84 -11.51 20.98
C VAL A 213 -25.12 -12.58 21.78
N THR A 214 -23.85 -12.82 21.45
CA THR A 214 -22.93 -13.68 22.21
C THR A 214 -21.68 -12.89 22.60
N LEU A 215 -21.34 -12.92 23.88
CA LEU A 215 -20.06 -12.39 24.37
C LEU A 215 -19.07 -13.54 24.58
N ARG A 216 -17.80 -13.29 24.28
CA ARG A 216 -16.68 -14.23 24.47
C ARG A 216 -15.56 -13.57 25.27
N ALA A 217 -14.76 -14.37 25.98
CA ALA A 217 -13.64 -13.86 26.75
C ALA A 217 -12.43 -13.62 25.86
N TYR A 218 -11.83 -12.44 25.96
CA TYR A 218 -10.56 -12.12 25.33
C TYR A 218 -9.41 -12.72 26.15
N ASP A 219 -8.55 -13.49 25.48
CA ASP A 219 -7.32 -14.05 26.04
C ASP A 219 -6.14 -13.66 25.12
N PRO A 220 -5.24 -12.75 25.57
CA PRO A 220 -4.05 -12.36 24.81
C PRO A 220 -3.19 -13.55 24.38
N GLY A 221 -3.03 -14.56 25.24
CA GLY A 221 -2.22 -15.73 24.96
C GLY A 221 -2.81 -16.56 23.81
N ALA A 222 -4.11 -16.85 23.87
CA ALA A 222 -4.81 -17.53 22.80
C ALA A 222 -4.80 -16.73 21.49
N PHE A 223 -5.06 -15.42 21.53
CA PHE A 223 -5.09 -14.56 20.34
C PHE A 223 -3.72 -14.45 19.65
N GLY A 224 -2.63 -14.48 20.42
CA GLY A 224 -1.25 -14.41 19.92
C GLY A 224 -0.75 -15.74 19.35
N SER A 225 -1.40 -16.85 19.71
CA SER A 225 -0.99 -18.21 19.33
C SER A 225 -1.26 -18.57 17.87
N GLU A 226 -0.58 -19.62 17.39
CA GLU A 226 -0.87 -20.25 16.10
C GLU A 226 -2.24 -20.96 16.06
N THR A 227 -2.76 -21.32 17.24
CA THR A 227 -4.03 -22.05 17.42
C THR A 227 -5.24 -21.12 17.52
N PHE A 228 -5.06 -19.79 17.42
CA PHE A 228 -6.17 -18.83 17.49
C PHE A 228 -7.28 -19.10 16.45
N THR A 229 -6.95 -19.75 15.34
CA THR A 229 -7.96 -20.19 14.36
C THR A 229 -9.01 -21.14 14.93
N ASP A 230 -8.71 -21.88 15.98
CA ASP A 230 -9.68 -22.77 16.63
C ASP A 230 -10.74 -21.98 17.40
N GLU A 231 -10.35 -20.87 18.03
CA GLU A 231 -11.29 -19.92 18.66
C GLU A 231 -12.21 -19.27 17.62
N LEU A 232 -11.66 -18.86 16.47
CA LEU A 232 -12.49 -18.33 15.37
C LEU A 232 -13.45 -19.39 14.81
N ARG A 233 -12.99 -20.64 14.73
CA ARG A 233 -13.82 -21.75 14.25
C ARG A 233 -14.98 -22.01 15.20
N ASP A 234 -14.72 -22.07 16.50
CA ASP A 234 -15.77 -22.22 17.52
C ASP A 234 -16.76 -21.06 17.47
N CYS A 235 -16.24 -19.82 17.49
CA CYS A 235 -17.06 -18.60 17.47
C CYS A 235 -18.00 -18.53 16.25
N PHE A 236 -17.50 -18.81 15.04
CA PHE A 236 -18.27 -18.65 13.81
C PHE A 236 -18.93 -19.94 13.32
N GLY A 237 -18.81 -21.04 14.07
CA GLY A 237 -19.40 -22.34 13.72
C GLY A 237 -18.75 -22.99 12.49
N ILE A 238 -17.42 -22.91 12.37
CA ILE A 238 -16.64 -23.43 11.25
C ILE A 238 -16.15 -24.85 11.60
N GLY A 239 -16.84 -25.87 11.09
CA GLY A 239 -16.51 -27.26 11.40
C GLY A 239 -15.12 -27.69 10.93
N GLU A 240 -14.72 -27.27 9.73
CA GLU A 240 -13.46 -27.69 9.13
C GLU A 240 -12.27 -26.81 9.56
N THR A 241 -11.04 -27.35 9.49
CA THR A 241 -9.82 -26.58 9.76
C THR A 241 -9.57 -25.51 8.70
N ILE A 242 -9.17 -24.32 9.12
CA ILE A 242 -8.73 -23.20 8.25
C ILE A 242 -7.20 -23.00 8.30
N GLY A 243 -6.47 -24.02 8.77
CA GLY A 243 -5.04 -23.97 9.03
C GLY A 243 -4.67 -23.11 10.24
N LYS A 244 -3.38 -22.98 10.53
CA LYS A 244 -2.87 -22.21 11.68
C LYS A 244 -2.80 -20.70 11.42
N ALA A 245 -2.99 -19.87 12.44
CA ALA A 245 -2.63 -18.45 12.37
C ALA A 245 -1.11 -18.26 12.43
N ALA A 246 -0.60 -17.15 11.90
CA ALA A 246 0.78 -16.74 12.19
C ALA A 246 0.85 -16.26 13.64
N ALA A 247 1.84 -16.71 14.42
CA ALA A 247 2.07 -16.21 15.76
C ALA A 247 2.24 -14.69 15.74
N ALA A 248 1.68 -14.00 16.73
CA ALA A 248 1.75 -12.55 16.84
C ALA A 248 2.02 -12.17 18.29
N ASP A 249 2.99 -11.30 18.49
CA ASP A 249 3.11 -10.57 19.74
C ASP A 249 2.03 -9.48 19.74
N LEU A 250 1.05 -9.62 20.63
CA LEU A 250 -0.10 -8.71 20.68
C LEU A 250 0.18 -7.47 21.53
N GLU A 251 1.35 -7.37 22.17
CA GLU A 251 1.63 -6.32 23.13
C GLU A 251 3.04 -5.69 23.00
N GLN A 252 3.06 -4.40 22.64
CA GLN A 252 3.92 -3.42 23.30
C GLN A 252 3.00 -2.30 23.80
N PRO A 253 2.38 -2.44 24.98
CA PRO A 253 1.46 -1.42 25.47
C PRO A 253 2.23 -0.12 25.68
N VAL A 254 1.61 1.00 25.28
CA VAL A 254 2.23 2.32 25.42
C VAL A 254 2.42 2.64 26.90
N SER A 255 3.58 3.19 27.26
CA SER A 255 3.84 3.54 28.65
C SER A 255 2.90 4.64 29.14
N ASP A 256 2.56 4.61 30.42
CA ASP A 256 1.65 5.58 31.03
C ASP A 256 2.24 7.00 30.97
N ALA A 257 3.57 7.11 31.14
CA ALA A 257 4.29 8.37 30.97
C ALA A 257 4.20 8.92 29.53
N TRP A 258 4.26 8.05 28.51
CA TRP A 258 4.08 8.47 27.12
C TRP A 258 2.64 8.92 26.85
N THR A 259 1.65 8.20 27.39
CA THR A 259 0.24 8.60 27.34
C THR A 259 0.02 9.98 27.97
N ALA A 260 0.58 10.23 29.16
CA ALA A 260 0.51 11.54 29.84
C ALA A 260 1.14 12.67 28.98
N ARG A 261 2.31 12.41 28.37
CA ARG A 261 2.95 13.38 27.44
C ARG A 261 2.04 13.72 26.27
N ALA A 262 1.48 12.70 25.62
CA ALA A 262 0.64 12.84 24.45
C ALA A 262 -0.64 13.61 24.76
N ARG A 263 -1.33 13.30 25.87
CA ARG A 263 -2.53 14.01 26.30
C ARG A 263 -2.25 15.49 26.58
N ALA A 264 -1.17 15.79 27.29
CA ALA A 264 -0.77 17.16 27.58
C ALA A 264 -0.48 17.97 26.30
N LEU A 265 0.18 17.36 25.30
CA LEU A 265 0.40 17.99 24.01
C LEU A 265 -0.91 18.18 23.22
N ASN A 266 -1.80 17.18 23.22
CA ASN A 266 -3.12 17.29 22.57
C ASN A 266 -3.91 18.48 23.10
N GLY A 267 -3.89 18.73 24.41
CA GLY A 267 -4.54 19.89 25.02
C GLY A 267 -4.04 21.22 24.42
N LEU A 268 -2.72 21.39 24.30
CA LEU A 268 -2.15 22.60 23.71
C LEU A 268 -2.39 22.70 22.20
N LEU A 269 -2.32 21.58 21.47
CA LEU A 269 -2.62 21.55 20.05
C LEU A 269 -4.08 21.94 19.78
N ARG A 270 -5.02 21.50 20.63
CA ARG A 270 -6.42 21.95 20.54
C ARG A 270 -6.54 23.45 20.71
N GLN A 271 -5.89 24.04 21.72
CA GLN A 271 -5.90 25.49 21.92
C GLN A 271 -5.34 26.25 20.71
N VAL A 272 -4.28 25.74 20.08
CA VAL A 272 -3.70 26.33 18.86
C VAL A 272 -4.65 26.27 17.67
N LEU A 273 -5.38 25.15 17.51
CA LEU A 273 -6.33 24.96 16.42
C LEU A 273 -7.62 25.78 16.63
N GLU A 274 -8.06 25.96 17.88
CA GLU A 274 -9.24 26.77 18.23
C GLU A 274 -9.08 28.24 17.85
N GLN A 275 -7.85 28.75 17.74
CA GLN A 275 -7.58 30.10 17.22
C GLN A 275 -7.93 30.26 15.73
N GLY A 276 -8.11 29.16 14.99
CA GLY A 276 -8.49 29.16 13.57
C GLY A 276 -7.39 29.60 12.60
N ALA A 277 -6.21 30.01 13.10
CA ALA A 277 -5.10 30.48 12.28
C ALA A 277 -4.23 29.34 11.68
N HIS A 278 -4.27 28.16 12.29
CA HIS A 278 -3.39 27.03 11.99
C HIS A 278 -4.13 25.84 11.38
N HIS A 279 -3.42 25.05 10.59
CA HIS A 279 -3.88 23.78 10.05
C HIS A 279 -2.88 22.68 10.40
N LEU A 280 -3.37 21.64 11.08
CA LEU A 280 -2.57 20.48 11.47
C LEU A 280 -3.08 19.20 10.77
N PRO A 281 -2.40 18.74 9.71
CA PRO A 281 -2.73 17.47 9.07
C PRO A 281 -2.53 16.28 10.01
N ARG A 282 -3.42 15.28 9.94
CA ARG A 282 -3.35 14.07 10.79
C ARG A 282 -2.01 13.32 10.73
N PRO A 283 -1.35 13.14 9.57
CA PRO A 283 -0.03 12.50 9.53
C PRO A 283 1.04 13.26 10.33
N LEU A 284 1.00 14.59 10.29
CA LEU A 284 1.91 15.44 11.05
C LEU A 284 1.62 15.34 12.56
N TRP A 285 0.34 15.38 12.96
CA TRP A 285 -0.07 15.14 14.34
C TRP A 285 0.42 13.79 14.88
N ARG A 286 0.28 12.70 14.10
CA ARG A 286 0.77 11.36 14.49
C ARG A 286 2.29 11.30 14.64
N SER A 287 3.02 12.04 13.80
CA SER A 287 4.48 12.13 13.94
C SER A 287 4.87 12.77 15.27
N PHE A 288 4.15 13.80 15.72
CA PHE A 288 4.38 14.40 17.04
C PHE A 288 4.18 13.39 18.16
N MET A 289 3.07 12.63 18.14
CA MET A 289 2.82 11.60 19.17
C MET A 289 3.95 10.56 19.23
N SER A 290 4.49 10.17 18.06
CA SER A 290 5.60 9.21 17.98
C SER A 290 6.92 9.79 18.53
N GLU A 291 7.18 11.08 18.30
CA GLU A 291 8.37 11.78 18.78
C GLU A 291 8.35 12.02 20.31
N LEU A 292 7.21 11.86 20.97
CA LEU A 292 7.08 11.97 22.44
C LEU A 292 7.44 10.71 23.22
N ARG A 293 7.76 9.61 22.52
CA ARG A 293 7.93 8.27 23.09
C ARG A 293 8.89 8.27 24.29
N VAL A 294 8.47 7.57 25.34
CA VAL A 294 9.29 7.23 26.51
C VAL A 294 8.92 5.82 26.95
N GLU A 295 9.94 5.04 27.33
CA GLU A 295 9.75 3.67 27.82
C GLU A 295 9.22 3.68 29.26
N GLY A 296 8.44 2.67 29.63
CA GLY A 296 7.87 2.54 30.97
C GLY A 296 6.71 1.53 31.00
N ALA A 297 6.17 1.29 32.19
CA ALA A 297 5.00 0.46 32.36
C ALA A 297 3.75 1.14 31.75
N PRO A 298 2.80 0.37 31.20
CA PRO A 298 1.50 0.91 30.80
C PRO A 298 0.64 1.27 32.01
N THR A 299 -0.50 1.91 31.77
CA THR A 299 -1.49 2.23 32.81
C THR A 299 -1.88 0.96 33.57
N ASP A 300 -1.71 0.96 34.89
CA ASP A 300 -2.05 -0.17 35.75
C ASP A 300 -3.58 -0.36 35.82
N PRO A 301 -4.14 -1.50 35.34
CA PRO A 301 -5.56 -1.78 35.47
C PRO A 301 -6.03 -1.85 36.94
N GLY A 302 -5.16 -2.19 37.88
CA GLY A 302 -5.46 -2.21 39.32
C GLY A 302 -5.86 -0.84 39.86
N ALA A 303 -5.30 0.23 39.28
CA ALA A 303 -5.60 1.61 39.67
C ALA A 303 -7.00 2.05 39.22
N LEU A 304 -7.59 1.30 38.29
CA LEU A 304 -8.93 1.49 37.73
C LEU A 304 -9.96 0.51 38.32
N ALA A 305 -9.62 -0.22 39.38
CA ALA A 305 -10.47 -1.26 39.99
C ALA A 305 -11.86 -0.76 40.45
N VAL A 306 -12.06 0.57 40.58
CA VAL A 306 -13.39 1.16 40.79
C VAL A 306 -14.38 0.78 39.68
N VAL A 307 -13.90 0.69 38.43
CA VAL A 307 -14.72 0.31 37.27
C VAL A 307 -15.05 -1.18 37.31
N SER A 308 -14.09 -2.05 37.63
CA SER A 308 -14.38 -3.49 37.84
C SER A 308 -15.38 -3.71 38.97
N ARG A 309 -15.25 -2.98 40.09
CA ARG A 309 -16.22 -3.05 41.20
C ARG A 309 -17.62 -2.63 40.78
N ARG A 310 -17.74 -1.57 39.96
CA ARG A 310 -19.02 -1.08 39.44
C ARG A 310 -19.78 -2.14 38.65
N PHE A 311 -19.07 -2.95 37.87
CA PHE A 311 -19.66 -3.96 36.99
C PHE A 311 -19.56 -5.40 37.53
N ALA A 312 -19.02 -5.63 38.73
CA ALA A 312 -18.79 -6.98 39.25
C ALA A 312 -20.08 -7.84 39.28
N GLY A 313 -21.20 -7.25 39.71
CA GLY A 313 -22.51 -7.93 39.71
C GLY A 313 -23.06 -8.18 38.30
N ASP A 314 -22.82 -7.28 37.36
CA ASP A 314 -23.20 -7.44 35.95
C ASP A 314 -22.39 -8.54 35.28
N MET A 315 -21.06 -8.55 35.48
CA MET A 315 -20.16 -9.57 34.98
C MET A 315 -20.52 -10.96 35.50
N ALA A 316 -20.88 -11.09 36.78
CA ALA A 316 -21.35 -12.35 37.34
C ALA A 316 -22.62 -12.87 36.64
N ARG A 317 -23.62 -11.99 36.43
CA ARG A 317 -24.85 -12.35 35.68
C ARG A 317 -24.58 -12.69 34.23
N LEU A 318 -23.67 -11.95 33.58
CA LEU A 318 -23.28 -12.23 32.20
C LEU A 318 -22.54 -13.55 32.08
N ALA A 319 -21.75 -13.96 33.08
CA ALA A 319 -21.07 -15.25 33.09
C ALA A 319 -22.04 -16.44 33.22
N GLU A 320 -23.19 -16.27 33.89
CA GLU A 320 -24.26 -17.29 33.90
C GLU A 320 -24.84 -17.51 32.49
N ARG A 321 -25.00 -16.42 31.71
CA ARG A 321 -25.50 -16.47 30.34
C ARG A 321 -24.42 -16.89 29.33
N PHE A 322 -23.18 -16.45 29.53
CA PHE A 322 -22.03 -16.66 28.66
C PHE A 322 -20.89 -17.29 29.47
N PRO A 323 -20.89 -18.63 29.63
CA PRO A 323 -19.95 -19.33 30.54
C PRO A 323 -18.47 -19.05 30.28
N ALA A 324 -18.09 -18.70 29.04
CA ALA A 324 -16.72 -18.32 28.69
C ALA A 324 -16.22 -17.10 29.48
N LEU A 325 -17.11 -16.20 29.92
CA LEU A 325 -16.75 -15.02 30.70
C LEU A 325 -16.33 -15.34 32.14
N ALA A 326 -16.63 -16.55 32.65
CA ALA A 326 -16.22 -16.96 33.99
C ALA A 326 -14.68 -17.08 34.13
N ALA A 327 -13.95 -17.12 33.02
CA ALA A 327 -12.48 -17.09 33.00
C ALA A 327 -11.91 -15.68 33.25
N LEU A 328 -12.72 -14.63 33.10
CA LEU A 328 -12.28 -13.25 33.31
C LEU A 328 -12.22 -12.95 34.81
N SER A 329 -11.13 -12.33 35.24
CA SER A 329 -10.94 -11.89 36.63
C SER A 329 -10.61 -10.40 36.67
N ALA A 330 -11.15 -9.73 37.68
CA ALA A 330 -10.81 -8.34 37.95
C ALA A 330 -9.31 -8.23 38.29
N PRO A 331 -8.63 -7.15 37.87
CA PRO A 331 -7.26 -6.90 38.29
C PRO A 331 -7.20 -6.68 39.81
N GLU A 332 -6.08 -7.07 40.41
CA GLU A 332 -5.80 -6.79 41.82
C GLU A 332 -5.79 -5.27 42.05
N PRO A 333 -6.57 -4.74 43.00
CA PRO A 333 -6.60 -3.29 43.26
C PRO A 333 -5.24 -2.75 43.68
N SER A 334 -4.85 -1.62 43.11
CA SER A 334 -3.65 -0.85 43.49
C SER A 334 -4.04 0.53 44.02
N ASP A 335 -3.05 1.40 44.22
CA ASP A 335 -3.30 2.81 44.54
C ASP A 335 -4.21 3.46 43.49
N PRO A 336 -5.13 4.37 43.90
CA PRO A 336 -6.04 5.05 42.97
C PRO A 336 -5.28 5.73 41.84
N TRP A 337 -5.85 5.64 40.63
CA TRP A 337 -5.22 6.25 39.46
C TRP A 337 -4.98 7.75 39.66
N ALA A 338 -3.75 8.14 39.34
CA ALA A 338 -3.36 9.52 39.12
C ALA A 338 -2.58 9.57 37.81
N GLU A 339 -2.62 10.72 37.14
CA GLU A 339 -1.84 10.87 35.91
C GLU A 339 -0.34 10.70 36.17
N ALA A 340 0.31 9.84 35.39
CA ALA A 340 1.73 9.54 35.53
C ALA A 340 2.61 10.78 35.35
N ASP A 341 3.74 10.83 36.09
CA ASP A 341 4.80 11.79 35.81
C ASP A 341 5.29 11.58 34.36
N PRO A 342 5.23 12.59 33.49
CA PRO A 342 5.69 12.45 32.11
C PRO A 342 7.21 12.23 32.02
N THR A 343 7.96 12.32 33.12
CA THR A 343 9.40 12.10 33.28
C THR A 343 10.28 13.07 32.50
N ASN A 344 11.59 13.08 32.79
CA ASN A 344 12.62 13.85 32.08
C ASN A 344 12.34 15.37 31.99
N GLY A 345 11.64 15.94 32.98
CA GLY A 345 11.30 17.36 33.01
C GLY A 345 10.41 17.82 31.85
N TYR A 346 9.64 16.90 31.25
CA TYR A 346 8.80 17.16 30.08
C TYR A 346 7.85 18.35 30.28
N ARG A 347 7.81 19.23 29.28
CA ARG A 347 6.85 20.33 29.19
C ARG A 347 6.24 20.37 27.80
N ALA A 348 4.95 20.05 27.70
CA ALA A 348 4.23 20.04 26.43
C ALA A 348 4.38 21.37 25.65
N SER A 349 4.48 22.51 26.34
CA SER A 349 4.66 23.82 25.71
C SER A 349 6.00 23.97 24.99
N GLN A 350 7.09 23.39 25.50
CA GLN A 350 8.40 23.43 24.83
C GLN A 350 8.38 22.60 23.55
N TYR A 351 7.75 21.42 23.58
CA TYR A 351 7.57 20.58 22.40
C TYR A 351 6.65 21.24 21.37
N LEU A 352 5.56 21.87 21.81
CA LEU A 352 4.70 22.64 20.91
C LEU A 352 5.48 23.76 20.22
N LEU A 353 6.30 24.53 20.95
CA LEU A 353 7.16 25.57 20.37
C LEU A 353 8.13 24.99 19.34
N ALA A 354 8.74 23.83 19.62
CA ALA A 354 9.61 23.14 18.69
C ALA A 354 8.87 22.62 17.45
N PHE A 355 7.60 22.26 17.58
CA PHE A 355 6.77 21.77 16.47
C PHE A 355 6.08 22.88 15.68
N LEU A 356 5.99 24.09 16.22
CA LEU A 356 5.20 25.18 15.66
C LEU A 356 5.60 25.51 14.22
N TYR A 357 6.91 25.50 13.90
CA TYR A 357 7.37 25.75 12.53
C TYR A 357 6.85 24.71 11.50
N ARG A 358 6.64 23.45 11.92
CA ARG A 358 6.08 22.39 11.06
C ARG A 358 4.59 22.62 10.85
N ILE A 359 3.89 23.07 11.89
CA ILE A 359 2.48 23.46 11.84
C ILE A 359 2.32 24.68 10.92
N ASP A 360 3.17 25.69 11.03
CA ASP A 360 3.18 26.88 10.17
C ASP A 360 3.43 26.51 8.73
N ARG A 361 4.44 25.67 8.47
CA ARG A 361 4.73 25.18 7.12
C ARG A 361 3.53 24.44 6.52
N ALA A 362 2.88 23.56 7.30
CA ALA A 362 1.67 22.86 6.85
C ALA A 362 0.51 23.83 6.59
N THR A 363 0.36 24.84 7.44
CA THR A 363 -0.64 25.91 7.29
C THR A 363 -0.42 26.72 6.01
N GLN A 364 0.82 27.14 5.73
CA GLN A 364 1.16 27.85 4.50
C GLN A 364 0.94 26.99 3.26
N ALA A 365 1.32 25.71 3.31
CA ALA A 365 1.05 24.77 2.23
C ALA A 365 -0.46 24.62 1.97
N ALA A 366 -1.28 24.51 3.02
CA ALA A 366 -2.73 24.44 2.90
C ALA A 366 -3.34 25.74 2.34
N LYS A 367 -2.87 26.91 2.79
CA LYS A 367 -3.30 28.21 2.26
C LYS A 367 -2.93 28.36 0.78
N LYS A 368 -1.69 28.01 0.40
CA LYS A 368 -1.23 28.01 -0.99
C LYS A 368 -2.08 27.09 -1.85
N ALA A 369 -2.30 25.85 -1.40
CA ALA A 369 -3.15 24.89 -2.11
C ALA A 369 -4.60 25.39 -2.28
N ARG A 370 -5.19 26.03 -1.26
CA ARG A 370 -6.53 26.65 -1.36
C ARG A 370 -6.55 27.83 -2.33
N SER A 371 -5.51 28.67 -2.33
CA SER A 371 -5.39 29.80 -3.27
C SER A 371 -5.22 29.31 -4.70
N GLU A 372 -4.35 28.34 -4.92
CA GLU A 372 -4.16 27.69 -6.22
C GLU A 372 -5.46 27.01 -6.68
N ALA A 373 -6.20 26.36 -5.78
CA ALA A 373 -7.49 25.78 -6.09
C ALA A 373 -8.54 26.84 -6.48
N ARG A 374 -8.47 28.05 -5.91
CA ARG A 374 -9.34 29.19 -6.28
C ARG A 374 -8.92 29.90 -7.57
N GLN A 375 -7.62 29.90 -7.89
CA GLN A 375 -7.05 30.55 -9.07
C GLN A 375 -6.96 29.63 -10.29
N ARG A 376 -7.11 28.31 -10.09
CA ARG A 376 -7.25 27.37 -11.20
C ARG A 376 -8.52 27.73 -11.99
N PRO A 377 -8.41 27.94 -13.31
CA PRO A 377 -9.59 27.84 -14.16
C PRO A 377 -10.23 26.47 -13.87
N PRO A 378 -11.57 26.32 -13.97
CA PRO A 378 -12.20 25.03 -13.79
C PRO A 378 -11.49 24.03 -14.70
N GLN A 379 -10.68 23.17 -14.10
CA GLN A 379 -10.07 22.02 -14.76
C GLN A 379 -11.24 21.31 -15.41
N GLN A 380 -11.20 21.04 -16.73
CA GLN A 380 -12.31 20.42 -17.48
C GLN A 380 -12.95 19.35 -16.58
N SER A 381 -14.13 19.68 -16.03
CA SER A 381 -14.61 19.09 -14.78
C SER A 381 -15.28 17.73 -14.98
N GLY A 382 -15.16 17.21 -16.21
CA GLY A 382 -15.73 15.96 -16.66
C GLY A 382 -14.81 15.26 -17.64
N ILE A 383 -15.17 14.01 -17.90
CA ILE A 383 -14.51 13.12 -18.84
C ILE A 383 -14.48 13.76 -20.23
N THR A 384 -13.29 13.79 -20.84
CA THR A 384 -13.04 14.27 -22.19
C THR A 384 -13.93 13.54 -23.21
N PRO A 385 -14.32 14.18 -24.33
CA PRO A 385 -15.13 13.52 -25.36
C PRO A 385 -14.53 12.20 -25.86
N GLU A 386 -13.20 12.16 -26.03
CA GLU A 386 -12.43 11.01 -26.45
C GLU A 386 -12.52 9.88 -25.42
N ALA A 387 -12.29 10.19 -24.14
CA ALA A 387 -12.40 9.19 -23.08
C ALA A 387 -13.85 8.71 -22.90
N ARG A 388 -14.85 9.58 -23.07
CA ARG A 388 -16.27 9.21 -22.95
C ARG A 388 -16.72 8.23 -24.03
N ALA A 389 -16.14 8.29 -25.23
CA ALA A 389 -16.42 7.34 -26.30
C ALA A 389 -15.81 5.94 -26.03
N LEU A 390 -14.76 5.86 -25.20
CA LEU A 390 -13.98 4.64 -24.98
C LEU A 390 -14.22 3.98 -23.61
N MET A 391 -14.57 4.76 -22.58
CA MET A 391 -14.63 4.30 -21.20
C MET A 391 -15.92 3.52 -20.92
N PRO A 392 -15.84 2.28 -20.38
CA PRO A 392 -17.02 1.56 -19.94
C PRO A 392 -17.71 2.27 -18.74
N PRO A 393 -19.00 1.98 -18.45
CA PRO A 393 -19.73 2.63 -17.35
C PRO A 393 -19.02 2.55 -16.00
N LEU A 394 -18.34 1.43 -15.71
CA LEU A 394 -17.54 1.27 -14.50
C LEU A 394 -16.35 2.23 -14.45
N ALA A 395 -15.68 2.47 -15.59
CA ALA A 395 -14.59 3.44 -15.68
C ALA A 395 -15.09 4.87 -15.46
N VAL A 396 -16.25 5.23 -16.01
CA VAL A 396 -16.89 6.53 -15.75
C VAL A 396 -17.18 6.71 -14.27
N LYS A 397 -17.75 5.69 -13.61
CA LYS A 397 -17.98 5.71 -12.15
C LYS A 397 -16.67 5.84 -11.36
N ASN A 398 -15.63 5.13 -11.76
CA ASN A 398 -14.31 5.21 -11.13
C ASN A 398 -13.70 6.61 -11.25
N PHE A 399 -13.87 7.28 -12.40
CA PHE A 399 -13.37 8.64 -12.61
C PHE A 399 -14.02 9.63 -11.63
N GLU A 400 -15.35 9.57 -11.50
CA GLU A 400 -16.11 10.43 -10.59
C GLU A 400 -15.68 10.23 -9.13
N LYS A 401 -15.38 8.99 -8.73
CA LYS A 401 -14.82 8.68 -7.41
C LYS A 401 -13.39 9.23 -7.25
N LEU A 402 -12.53 9.02 -8.24
CA LEU A 402 -11.12 9.35 -8.17
C LEU A 402 -10.85 10.85 -8.16
N LYS A 403 -11.59 11.65 -8.94
CA LYS A 403 -11.29 13.08 -9.12
C LYS A 403 -11.29 13.90 -7.83
N THR A 404 -12.01 13.43 -6.80
CA THR A 404 -12.07 14.06 -5.47
C THR A 404 -11.37 13.24 -4.37
N SER A 405 -10.78 12.11 -4.73
CA SER A 405 -10.17 11.16 -3.81
C SER A 405 -8.72 11.54 -3.47
N PRO A 406 -8.21 11.20 -2.27
CA PRO A 406 -6.78 11.25 -1.97
C PRO A 406 -5.92 10.32 -2.84
N TYR A 407 -6.54 9.44 -3.65
CA TYR A 407 -5.85 8.57 -4.61
C TYR A 407 -5.75 9.16 -6.03
N ALA A 408 -6.22 10.39 -6.25
CA ALA A 408 -6.07 11.08 -7.52
C ALA A 408 -4.59 11.23 -7.92
N PRO A 409 -4.22 10.91 -9.17
CA PRO A 409 -2.82 10.95 -9.60
C PRO A 409 -2.30 12.40 -9.68
N HIS A 410 -1.06 12.65 -9.23
CA HIS A 410 -0.43 13.99 -9.25
C HIS A 410 1.10 14.00 -9.07
N ASN A 411 1.76 15.12 -9.37
CA ASN A 411 3.23 15.28 -9.22
C ASN A 411 3.69 16.02 -7.95
N ARG A 412 2.82 16.18 -6.93
CA ARG A 412 3.11 16.97 -5.72
C ARG A 412 4.00 16.29 -4.65
N ILE A 413 4.67 15.19 -4.99
CA ILE A 413 5.63 14.51 -4.11
C ILE A 413 7.03 14.57 -4.70
N GLY A 414 8.08 14.35 -3.90
CA GLY A 414 9.47 14.41 -4.34
C GLY A 414 9.99 15.84 -4.55
N ALA A 415 11.32 15.97 -4.61
CA ALA A 415 12.02 17.26 -4.71
C ALA A 415 12.70 17.50 -6.06
N VAL A 416 12.83 16.46 -6.90
CA VAL A 416 13.55 16.56 -8.18
C VAL A 416 12.73 17.36 -9.21
N ASN A 417 13.38 18.32 -9.86
CA ASN A 417 12.82 19.01 -11.03
C ASN A 417 12.93 18.09 -12.25
N GLU A 418 11.78 17.72 -12.81
CA GLU A 418 11.64 16.77 -13.91
C GLU A 418 11.41 17.46 -15.27
N GLU A 419 11.22 18.79 -15.28
CA GLU A 419 10.82 19.55 -16.48
C GLU A 419 11.94 20.37 -17.09
N GLU A 420 12.95 20.72 -16.30
CA GLU A 420 14.11 21.50 -16.71
C GLU A 420 15.38 20.63 -16.76
N LEU A 421 16.06 20.63 -17.90
CA LEU A 421 17.25 19.80 -18.10
C LEU A 421 18.45 20.43 -17.41
N ALA A 422 18.87 19.82 -16.29
CA ALA A 422 20.13 20.18 -15.64
C ALA A 422 21.35 19.76 -16.48
N ALA A 423 22.53 20.25 -16.08
CA ALA A 423 23.79 19.93 -16.74
C ALA A 423 24.00 18.42 -16.89
N ALA A 424 24.54 18.01 -18.05
CA ALA A 424 24.88 16.62 -18.33
C ALA A 424 25.88 16.08 -17.29
N TYR A 425 25.75 14.78 -16.99
CA TYR A 425 26.70 14.10 -16.12
C TYR A 425 28.04 13.90 -16.84
N THR A 426 29.13 13.97 -16.08
CA THR A 426 30.45 13.74 -16.64
C THR A 426 30.67 12.24 -16.90
N PRO A 427 31.42 11.87 -17.95
CA PRO A 427 31.86 10.49 -18.15
C PRO A 427 32.66 9.99 -16.95
N VAL A 428 32.47 8.72 -16.58
CA VAL A 428 33.17 8.07 -15.48
C VAL A 428 33.94 6.87 -16.05
N PRO A 429 35.22 6.67 -15.69
CA PRO A 429 35.97 5.52 -16.15
C PRO A 429 35.39 4.22 -15.57
N PRO A 430 35.55 3.07 -16.25
CA PRO A 430 35.19 1.78 -15.68
C PRO A 430 35.86 1.52 -14.33
N ARG A 431 35.12 0.95 -13.38
CA ARG A 431 35.66 0.60 -12.05
C ARG A 431 36.77 -0.44 -12.18
N LYS A 432 37.79 -0.32 -11.34
CA LYS A 432 38.78 -1.37 -11.13
C LYS A 432 38.27 -2.33 -10.06
N LEU A 433 37.87 -3.53 -10.46
CA LEU A 433 37.33 -4.54 -9.55
C LEU A 433 38.43 -5.34 -8.85
N PRO A 434 38.21 -5.76 -7.59
CA PRO A 434 39.07 -6.75 -6.94
C PRO A 434 39.19 -8.04 -7.75
N LYS A 435 40.34 -8.72 -7.66
CA LYS A 435 40.55 -9.99 -8.38
C LYS A 435 39.46 -11.00 -8.00
N GLY A 436 38.73 -11.48 -8.99
CA GLY A 436 37.64 -12.44 -8.82
C GLY A 436 36.28 -11.82 -8.51
N SER A 437 36.15 -10.51 -8.33
CA SER A 437 34.86 -9.81 -8.21
C SER A 437 34.24 -9.55 -9.59
N SER A 438 32.92 -9.67 -9.68
CA SER A 438 32.12 -9.27 -10.84
C SER A 438 31.44 -7.91 -10.67
N GLY A 439 31.61 -7.24 -9.53
CA GLY A 439 31.09 -5.91 -9.27
C GLY A 439 29.55 -5.86 -9.27
N ASN A 440 28.98 -4.79 -9.82
CA ASN A 440 27.54 -4.65 -10.00
C ASN A 440 27.09 -5.41 -11.26
N VAL A 441 26.20 -6.38 -11.10
CA VAL A 441 25.77 -7.27 -12.19
C VAL A 441 24.28 -7.14 -12.47
N ILE A 442 23.93 -6.89 -13.73
CA ILE A 442 22.55 -7.01 -14.20
C ILE A 442 22.32 -8.38 -14.83
N VAL A 443 21.19 -9.00 -14.49
CA VAL A 443 20.65 -10.20 -15.14
C VAL A 443 19.44 -9.82 -15.98
N GLY A 444 19.40 -10.24 -17.24
CA GLY A 444 18.30 -9.97 -18.15
C GLY A 444 17.85 -11.22 -18.91
N CYS A 445 16.57 -11.27 -19.27
CA CYS A 445 16.01 -12.29 -20.16
C CYS A 445 15.37 -11.60 -21.36
N MET A 446 15.74 -11.99 -22.57
CA MET A 446 15.37 -11.26 -23.79
C MET A 446 14.81 -12.18 -24.87
N LYS A 447 13.99 -11.59 -25.74
CA LYS A 447 13.52 -12.18 -26.99
C LYS A 447 13.23 -11.05 -27.96
N ASN A 448 13.95 -11.04 -29.08
CA ASN A 448 13.82 -10.07 -30.17
C ASN A 448 13.94 -8.60 -29.73
N GLU A 449 15.13 -8.18 -29.28
CA GLU A 449 15.43 -6.85 -28.75
C GLU A 449 16.64 -6.18 -29.46
N ALA A 450 16.99 -6.64 -30.66
CA ALA A 450 18.18 -6.21 -31.39
C ALA A 450 18.30 -4.67 -31.54
N PRO A 451 17.23 -3.89 -31.81
CA PRO A 451 17.33 -2.43 -31.94
C PRO A 451 17.71 -1.71 -30.64
N TYR A 452 17.53 -2.35 -29.47
CA TYR A 452 17.57 -1.66 -28.18
C TYR A 452 18.73 -2.09 -27.29
N ILE A 453 19.26 -3.30 -27.52
CA ILE A 453 20.21 -3.92 -26.59
C ILE A 453 21.54 -3.17 -26.46
N VAL A 454 22.06 -2.59 -27.55
CA VAL A 454 23.37 -1.91 -27.50
C VAL A 454 23.30 -0.60 -26.72
N GLU A 455 22.23 0.20 -26.89
CA GLU A 455 21.98 1.37 -26.05
C GLU A 455 21.84 0.96 -24.58
N TRP A 456 21.05 -0.08 -24.30
CA TRP A 456 20.78 -0.53 -22.95
C TRP A 456 22.07 -0.96 -22.22
N VAL A 457 22.95 -1.71 -22.89
CA VAL A 457 24.27 -2.09 -22.35
C VAL A 457 25.15 -0.85 -22.15
N ALA A 458 25.25 0.02 -23.15
CA ALA A 458 26.07 1.23 -23.07
C ALA A 458 25.64 2.17 -21.93
N TYR A 459 24.32 2.38 -21.77
CA TYR A 459 23.76 3.19 -20.70
C TYR A 459 24.12 2.64 -19.32
N HIS A 460 23.85 1.36 -19.08
CA HIS A 460 24.05 0.77 -17.76
C HIS A 460 25.54 0.73 -17.39
N ARG A 461 26.43 0.50 -18.37
CA ARG A 461 27.89 0.63 -18.16
C ARG A 461 28.29 2.05 -17.78
N ALA A 462 27.75 3.05 -18.48
CA ALA A 462 28.06 4.46 -18.24
C ALA A 462 27.62 4.98 -16.85
N ILE A 463 26.71 4.27 -16.16
CA ILE A 463 26.26 4.63 -14.80
C ILE A 463 26.90 3.77 -13.70
N GLY A 464 27.77 2.81 -14.04
CA GLY A 464 28.50 1.99 -13.06
C GLY A 464 28.00 0.54 -12.89
N VAL A 465 27.34 -0.03 -13.89
CA VAL A 465 27.15 -1.49 -13.99
C VAL A 465 28.40 -2.10 -14.61
N ASP A 466 28.96 -3.10 -13.93
CA ASP A 466 30.28 -3.63 -14.27
C ASP A 466 30.19 -4.84 -15.22
N ASN A 467 29.20 -5.71 -15.02
CA ASN A 467 28.99 -6.92 -15.83
C ASN A 467 27.50 -7.20 -16.06
N PHE A 468 27.23 -8.06 -17.05
CA PHE A 468 25.88 -8.50 -17.39
C PHE A 468 25.86 -10.02 -17.58
N LEU A 469 24.75 -10.64 -17.21
CA LEU A 469 24.42 -12.02 -17.55
C LEU A 469 23.06 -12.03 -18.26
N ILE A 470 23.09 -12.20 -19.58
CA ILE A 470 21.90 -12.10 -20.42
C ILE A 470 21.53 -13.49 -20.94
N TYR A 471 20.26 -13.84 -20.80
CA TYR A 471 19.66 -15.04 -21.37
C TYR A 471 18.76 -14.67 -22.55
N THR A 472 18.85 -15.41 -23.66
CA THR A 472 17.95 -15.28 -24.81
C THR A 472 16.98 -16.45 -24.93
N ASN A 473 15.80 -16.22 -25.50
CA ASN A 473 14.76 -17.24 -25.67
C ASN A 473 14.18 -17.20 -27.10
N GLY A 474 14.78 -17.94 -28.01
CA GLY A 474 14.33 -18.15 -29.39
C GLY A 474 14.29 -16.84 -30.16
N CYS A 475 15.42 -16.15 -30.23
CA CYS A 475 15.53 -14.90 -30.97
C CYS A 475 15.61 -15.17 -32.48
N GLU A 476 14.93 -14.34 -33.27
CA GLU A 476 14.85 -14.42 -34.73
C GLU A 476 15.36 -13.15 -35.42
N ASP A 477 15.68 -12.10 -34.65
CA ASP A 477 16.01 -10.75 -35.13
C ASP A 477 17.51 -10.42 -35.05
N GLY A 478 18.38 -11.39 -34.73
CA GLY A 478 19.82 -11.15 -34.53
C GLY A 478 20.22 -10.78 -33.10
N THR A 479 19.29 -10.74 -32.12
CA THR A 479 19.61 -10.39 -30.72
C THR A 479 20.68 -11.31 -30.12
N SER A 480 20.61 -12.62 -30.38
CA SER A 480 21.55 -13.59 -29.84
C SER A 480 22.97 -13.35 -30.36
N GLU A 481 23.09 -13.05 -31.65
CA GLU A 481 24.34 -12.79 -32.35
C GLU A 481 24.98 -11.48 -31.88
N ILE A 482 24.16 -10.45 -31.63
CA ILE A 482 24.64 -9.20 -31.00
C ILE A 482 25.23 -9.49 -29.62
N LEU A 483 24.54 -10.30 -28.81
CA LEU A 483 24.99 -10.64 -27.46
C LEU A 483 26.23 -11.55 -27.47
N ASP A 484 26.32 -12.49 -28.42
CA ASP A 484 27.51 -13.31 -28.65
C ASP A 484 28.71 -12.43 -29.00
N ARG A 485 28.53 -11.47 -29.92
CA ARG A 485 29.60 -10.53 -30.28
C ARG A 485 30.02 -9.66 -29.09
N LEU A 486 29.08 -9.16 -28.30
CA LEU A 486 29.39 -8.41 -27.08
C LEU A 486 30.12 -9.27 -26.03
N GLN A 487 29.84 -10.57 -25.96
CA GLN A 487 30.58 -11.50 -25.12
C GLN A 487 32.01 -11.73 -25.62
N GLU A 488 32.21 -11.90 -26.93
CA GLU A 488 33.56 -12.00 -27.55
C GLU A 488 34.40 -10.75 -27.28
N LEU A 489 33.77 -9.57 -27.31
CA LEU A 489 34.40 -8.29 -26.96
C LEU A 489 34.63 -8.11 -25.45
N GLY A 490 34.22 -9.07 -24.62
CA GLY A 490 34.40 -9.04 -23.16
C GLY A 490 33.48 -8.05 -22.44
N VAL A 491 32.36 -7.65 -23.04
CA VAL A 491 31.44 -6.65 -22.50
C VAL A 491 30.41 -7.26 -21.55
N LEU A 492 29.97 -8.49 -21.83
CA LEU A 492 28.93 -9.21 -21.08
C LEU A 492 29.08 -10.73 -21.17
N GLN A 493 28.21 -11.46 -20.46
CA GLN A 493 28.04 -12.91 -20.56
C GLN A 493 26.68 -13.24 -21.16
N HIS A 494 26.65 -14.08 -22.19
CA HIS A 494 25.44 -14.50 -22.89
C HIS A 494 25.20 -16.01 -22.75
N ARG A 495 23.94 -16.41 -22.55
CA ARG A 495 23.50 -17.81 -22.50
C ARG A 495 22.23 -17.99 -23.33
N ASN A 496 22.19 -19.01 -24.17
CA ASN A 496 20.95 -19.44 -24.82
C ASN A 496 20.07 -20.22 -23.80
N ASN A 497 18.77 -19.93 -23.78
CA ASN A 497 17.80 -20.53 -22.87
C ASN A 497 16.63 -21.22 -23.60
N ASP A 498 16.82 -21.65 -24.85
CA ASP A 498 15.76 -22.19 -25.71
C ASP A 498 15.24 -23.55 -25.22
N GLU A 499 16.08 -24.32 -24.54
CA GLU A 499 15.75 -25.62 -23.94
C GLU A 499 15.09 -25.51 -22.55
N TRP A 500 14.44 -24.38 -22.25
CA TRP A 500 13.79 -24.17 -20.96
C TRP A 500 12.62 -25.15 -20.74
N LYS A 501 12.34 -25.46 -19.47
CA LYS A 501 11.25 -26.35 -19.05
C LYS A 501 10.39 -25.68 -17.97
N GLY A 502 9.11 -26.04 -17.90
CA GLY A 502 8.16 -25.55 -16.89
C GLY A 502 7.22 -24.49 -17.45
N ASN A 503 6.80 -23.53 -16.60
CA ASN A 503 5.76 -22.55 -16.95
C ASN A 503 6.31 -21.16 -17.35
N SER A 504 7.59 -20.89 -17.12
CA SER A 504 8.19 -19.59 -17.46
C SER A 504 9.67 -19.72 -17.86
N PRO A 505 10.06 -19.30 -19.08
CA PRO A 505 11.46 -19.27 -19.51
C PRO A 505 12.31 -18.36 -18.62
N GLN A 506 11.75 -17.22 -18.21
CA GLN A 506 12.42 -16.26 -17.34
C GLN A 506 12.74 -16.87 -15.97
N GLN A 507 11.77 -17.50 -15.30
CA GLN A 507 12.05 -18.10 -13.99
C GLN A 507 13.08 -19.23 -14.08
N TYR A 508 13.08 -19.97 -15.20
CA TYR A 508 14.07 -21.01 -15.47
C TYR A 508 15.48 -20.42 -15.62
N ALA A 509 15.64 -19.33 -16.38
CA ALA A 509 16.90 -18.60 -16.51
C ALA A 509 17.41 -18.05 -15.17
N LEU A 510 16.53 -17.42 -14.36
CA LEU A 510 16.93 -16.86 -13.05
C LEU A 510 17.38 -17.93 -12.05
N ASN A 511 16.80 -19.13 -12.12
CA ASN A 511 17.25 -20.26 -11.30
C ASN A 511 18.65 -20.77 -11.73
N LYS A 512 18.94 -20.77 -13.04
CA LYS A 512 20.27 -21.12 -13.57
C LYS A 512 21.31 -20.05 -13.21
N ALA A 513 20.95 -18.77 -13.31
CA ALA A 513 21.82 -17.63 -13.05
C ALA A 513 22.50 -17.67 -11.67
N LEU A 514 21.82 -18.16 -10.64
CA LEU A 514 22.39 -18.31 -9.28
C LEU A 514 23.63 -19.22 -9.22
N LYS A 515 23.84 -20.07 -10.23
CA LYS A 515 24.98 -20.99 -10.31
C LYS A 515 26.13 -20.43 -11.15
N GLU A 516 25.91 -19.36 -11.89
CA GLU A 516 26.91 -18.77 -12.77
C GLU A 516 28.01 -18.05 -11.96
N PRO A 517 29.30 -18.21 -12.32
CA PRO A 517 30.40 -17.54 -11.62
C PRO A 517 30.23 -16.02 -11.53
N VAL A 518 29.73 -15.38 -12.60
CA VAL A 518 29.52 -13.92 -12.64
C VAL A 518 28.51 -13.44 -11.58
N ILE A 519 27.54 -14.28 -11.21
CA ILE A 519 26.55 -13.95 -10.16
C ILE A 519 27.08 -14.30 -8.78
N ARG A 520 27.73 -15.47 -8.63
CA ARG A 520 28.34 -15.86 -7.35
C ARG A 520 29.38 -14.85 -6.86
N ASN A 521 30.07 -14.21 -7.80
CA ASN A 521 31.12 -13.23 -7.53
C ASN A 521 30.63 -11.76 -7.60
N ALA A 522 29.34 -11.53 -7.80
CA ALA A 522 28.78 -10.18 -7.83
C ALA A 522 28.78 -9.54 -6.43
N GLU A 523 28.97 -8.23 -6.38
CA GLU A 523 28.76 -7.40 -5.19
C GLU A 523 27.28 -7.04 -5.02
N TRP A 524 26.68 -6.58 -6.12
CA TRP A 524 25.26 -6.25 -6.24
C TRP A 524 24.66 -6.95 -7.46
N ILE A 525 23.42 -7.40 -7.33
CA ILE A 525 22.68 -8.09 -8.38
C ILE A 525 21.36 -7.37 -8.60
N ALA A 526 20.99 -7.14 -9.86
CA ALA A 526 19.66 -6.67 -10.24
C ALA A 526 19.12 -7.48 -11.41
N HIS A 527 17.83 -7.78 -11.40
CA HIS A 527 17.15 -8.26 -12.61
C HIS A 527 16.48 -7.07 -13.29
N ILE A 528 16.88 -6.75 -14.52
CA ILE A 528 16.39 -5.58 -15.27
C ILE A 528 16.01 -6.01 -16.68
N ASP A 529 14.80 -5.63 -17.10
CA ASP A 529 14.31 -5.87 -18.44
C ASP A 529 14.91 -4.83 -19.42
N VAL A 530 15.01 -5.15 -20.72
CA VAL A 530 15.68 -4.28 -21.71
C VAL A 530 14.91 -2.98 -22.02
N ASP A 531 13.66 -2.88 -21.54
CA ASP A 531 12.85 -1.68 -21.56
C ASP A 531 12.86 -0.93 -20.22
N GLU A 532 13.81 -1.25 -19.34
CA GLU A 532 14.00 -0.62 -18.03
C GLU A 532 15.39 0.00 -17.89
N PHE A 533 15.46 1.23 -17.39
CA PHE A 533 16.69 2.01 -17.25
C PHE A 533 16.81 2.59 -15.83
N ILE A 534 17.90 2.26 -15.13
CA ILE A 534 18.15 2.77 -13.77
C ILE A 534 18.54 4.25 -13.88
N ASN A 535 17.64 5.15 -13.46
CA ASN A 535 17.87 6.58 -13.48
C ASN A 535 18.34 7.06 -12.10
N VAL A 536 19.66 7.19 -11.93
CA VAL A 536 20.25 7.76 -10.72
C VAL A 536 20.22 9.28 -10.80
N ARG A 537 19.61 9.92 -9.80
CA ARG A 537 19.28 11.35 -9.79
C ARG A 537 20.11 12.14 -8.78
N CYS A 538 21.10 11.48 -8.18
CA CYS A 538 22.00 12.03 -7.18
C CYS A 538 23.47 12.03 -7.65
N GLY A 539 24.28 12.91 -7.05
CA GLY A 539 25.72 13.02 -7.37
C GLY A 539 25.97 13.27 -8.86
N ASN A 540 26.88 12.50 -9.44
CA ASN A 540 27.14 12.44 -10.88
C ASN A 540 26.29 11.36 -11.59
N GLY A 541 25.17 10.96 -11.00
CA GLY A 541 24.24 10.00 -11.57
C GLY A 541 24.78 8.57 -11.62
N THR A 542 25.72 8.18 -10.75
CA THR A 542 26.31 6.84 -10.77
C THR A 542 25.75 5.95 -9.66
N LEU A 543 25.79 4.63 -9.85
CA LEU A 543 25.43 3.68 -8.78
C LEU A 543 26.29 3.88 -7.53
N GLU A 544 27.57 4.25 -7.69
CA GLU A 544 28.47 4.55 -6.57
C GLU A 544 28.01 5.78 -5.76
N ASP A 545 27.61 6.86 -6.43
CA ASP A 545 27.05 8.05 -5.76
C ASP A 545 25.78 7.73 -4.98
N PHE A 546 24.93 6.87 -5.54
CA PHE A 546 23.72 6.41 -4.88
C PHE A 546 24.05 5.57 -3.64
N LEU A 547 24.87 4.52 -3.80
CA LEU A 547 25.22 3.59 -2.73
C LEU A 547 25.95 4.29 -1.57
N THR A 548 26.73 5.33 -1.84
CA THR A 548 27.37 6.17 -0.82
C THR A 548 26.35 6.89 0.07
N ARG A 549 25.16 7.22 -0.45
CA ARG A 549 24.08 7.86 0.32
C ARG A 549 23.26 6.88 1.16
N VAL A 550 23.37 5.58 0.86
CA VAL A 550 22.64 4.51 1.56
C VAL A 550 23.59 3.36 1.96
N PRO A 551 24.64 3.64 2.76
CA PRO A 551 25.74 2.69 3.00
C PRO A 551 25.28 1.39 3.68
N ASP A 552 24.19 1.45 4.46
CA ASP A 552 23.63 0.31 5.18
C ASP A 552 22.63 -0.51 4.35
N ALA A 553 22.25 -0.05 3.15
CA ALA A 553 21.30 -0.76 2.33
C ALA A 553 21.86 -2.10 1.86
N THR A 554 21.05 -3.15 1.96
CA THR A 554 21.31 -4.43 1.30
C THR A 554 20.36 -4.64 0.13
N ASN A 555 19.26 -3.88 0.07
CA ASN A 555 18.23 -4.00 -0.94
C ASN A 555 17.70 -2.61 -1.30
N VAL A 556 17.60 -2.34 -2.59
CA VAL A 556 17.11 -1.07 -3.13
C VAL A 556 15.89 -1.37 -3.98
N ALA A 557 14.71 -0.97 -3.50
CA ALA A 557 13.48 -1.02 -4.28
C ALA A 557 13.47 0.13 -5.28
N MET A 558 13.85 -0.18 -6.53
CA MET A 558 13.89 0.77 -7.63
C MET A 558 12.48 0.90 -8.21
N THR A 559 11.71 1.84 -7.68
CA THR A 559 10.31 2.04 -8.09
C THR A 559 10.22 2.45 -9.55
N TRP A 560 9.30 1.82 -10.27
CA TRP A 560 9.02 2.16 -11.64
C TRP A 560 8.47 3.57 -11.81
N ARG A 561 8.84 4.17 -12.93
CA ARG A 561 8.14 5.27 -13.55
C ARG A 561 7.81 4.84 -14.97
N LEU A 562 6.52 4.63 -15.24
CA LEU A 562 6.07 4.13 -16.53
C LEU A 562 6.08 5.28 -17.54
N PHE A 563 6.79 5.10 -18.66
CA PHE A 563 6.83 6.05 -19.77
C PHE A 563 5.87 5.61 -20.88
N GLY A 564 5.22 6.59 -21.50
CA GLY A 564 4.31 6.37 -22.61
C GLY A 564 5.03 6.23 -23.94
N HIS A 565 4.25 6.11 -25.01
CA HIS A 565 4.80 6.08 -26.37
C HIS A 565 5.14 7.47 -26.92
N ASN A 566 4.79 8.55 -26.22
CA ASN A 566 5.14 9.94 -26.57
C ASN A 566 4.70 10.40 -27.97
N GLY A 567 3.69 9.77 -28.56
CA GLY A 567 3.30 10.05 -29.95
C GLY A 567 4.30 9.53 -30.98
N VAL A 568 5.31 8.76 -30.57
CA VAL A 568 6.26 8.10 -31.48
C VAL A 568 5.54 6.91 -32.11
N LEU A 569 5.28 7.03 -33.41
CA LEU A 569 4.57 6.00 -34.17
C LEU A 569 5.55 4.97 -34.71
N ASP A 570 6.54 5.46 -35.45
CA ASP A 570 7.44 4.64 -36.24
C ASP A 570 8.66 4.14 -35.44
N LEU A 571 9.23 3.03 -35.87
CA LEU A 571 10.46 2.47 -35.33
C LEU A 571 11.69 3.19 -35.91
N ALA A 572 12.30 4.02 -35.06
CA ALA A 572 13.50 4.79 -35.37
C ALA A 572 14.76 4.22 -34.70
N ASP A 573 15.93 4.43 -35.33
CA ASP A 573 17.25 4.10 -34.78
C ASP A 573 17.77 5.23 -33.87
N ASP A 574 16.88 5.73 -33.01
CA ASP A 574 17.15 6.80 -32.06
C ASP A 574 17.19 6.23 -30.64
N PHE A 575 17.90 6.90 -29.74
CA PHE A 575 18.02 6.46 -28.36
C PHE A 575 16.70 6.55 -27.60
N VAL A 576 16.30 5.46 -26.93
CA VAL A 576 15.12 5.36 -26.08
C VAL A 576 15.12 6.48 -25.04
N ILE A 577 16.23 6.69 -24.33
CA ILE A 577 16.30 7.73 -23.29
C ILE A 577 16.24 9.16 -23.86
N GLY A 578 16.44 9.32 -25.17
CA GLY A 578 16.31 10.59 -25.90
C GLY A 578 14.89 10.87 -26.38
N GLN A 579 14.20 9.82 -26.86
CA GLN A 579 12.89 9.91 -27.50
C GLN A 579 11.73 10.08 -26.51
N PHE A 580 11.72 9.34 -25.39
CA PHE A 580 10.56 9.25 -24.50
C PHE A 580 10.79 10.06 -23.22
N ASP A 581 10.03 11.14 -23.06
CA ASP A 581 10.12 12.08 -21.93
C ASP A 581 8.81 12.37 -21.21
N THR A 582 7.74 11.63 -21.52
CA THR A 582 6.48 11.72 -20.78
C THR A 582 6.15 10.39 -20.14
N CYS A 583 5.60 10.48 -18.93
CA CYS A 583 5.49 9.37 -18.00
C CYS A 583 4.26 9.49 -17.09
N ALA A 584 4.09 8.50 -16.22
CA ALA A 584 3.07 8.50 -15.18
C ALA A 584 3.35 9.61 -14.16
N PRO A 585 2.37 10.10 -13.41
CA PRO A 585 2.63 10.99 -12.29
C PRO A 585 3.40 10.29 -11.16
N ARG A 586 4.22 11.04 -10.41
CA ARG A 586 4.96 10.53 -9.23
C ARG A 586 4.03 9.86 -8.23
N TYR A 587 2.92 10.53 -7.92
CA TYR A 587 1.90 9.95 -7.05
C TYR A 587 0.81 9.33 -7.92
N CYS A 588 0.79 8.00 -8.01
CA CYS A 588 -0.18 7.24 -8.80
C CYS A 588 -0.42 5.86 -8.14
N PRO A 589 -1.18 5.80 -7.04
CA PRO A 589 -1.36 4.57 -6.24
C PRO A 589 -2.11 3.44 -6.97
N LYS A 590 -2.77 3.79 -8.07
CA LYS A 590 -3.65 2.94 -8.88
C LYS A 590 -3.40 3.25 -10.37
N PRO A 591 -3.47 2.27 -11.29
CA PRO A 591 -3.44 0.84 -10.99
C PRO A 591 -2.12 0.49 -10.28
N HIS A 592 -2.15 -0.58 -9.49
CA HIS A 592 -1.03 -0.90 -8.61
C HIS A 592 0.31 -1.16 -9.32
N THR A 593 0.25 -1.49 -10.61
CA THR A 593 1.42 -1.67 -11.47
C THR A 593 2.30 -0.42 -11.56
N VAL A 594 1.74 0.80 -11.44
CA VAL A 594 2.52 2.05 -11.58
C VAL A 594 3.59 2.19 -10.49
N TRP A 595 3.36 1.61 -9.32
CA TRP A 595 4.31 1.59 -8.19
C TRP A 595 4.99 0.24 -7.99
N GLY A 596 4.95 -0.64 -8.99
CA GLY A 596 5.82 -1.82 -8.98
C GLY A 596 7.30 -1.42 -8.93
N PHE A 597 8.15 -2.31 -8.46
CA PHE A 597 9.60 -2.09 -8.44
C PHE A 597 10.37 -3.33 -8.92
N LYS A 598 11.61 -3.08 -9.34
CA LYS A 598 12.69 -4.09 -9.36
C LYS A 598 13.60 -3.85 -8.17
N THR A 599 14.32 -4.89 -7.77
CA THR A 599 15.24 -4.80 -6.63
C THR A 599 16.67 -4.98 -7.09
N MET A 600 17.54 -4.02 -6.75
CA MET A 600 18.99 -4.24 -6.73
C MET A 600 19.36 -4.68 -5.31
N PHE A 601 20.03 -5.83 -5.16
CA PHE A 601 20.35 -6.39 -3.84
C PHE A 601 21.81 -6.81 -3.72
N ARG A 602 22.36 -6.65 -2.53
CA ARG A 602 23.73 -6.99 -2.19
C ARG A 602 23.85 -8.50 -2.04
N ASN A 603 24.87 -9.08 -2.65
CA ASN A 603 25.06 -10.53 -2.69
C ASN A 603 25.74 -11.05 -1.40
N ILE A 604 25.04 -10.94 -0.27
CA ILE A 604 25.54 -11.38 1.05
C ILE A 604 25.17 -12.83 1.39
N GLY A 605 24.55 -13.57 0.45
CA GLY A 605 24.04 -14.93 0.67
C GLY A 605 22.67 -15.00 1.36
N ALA A 606 21.99 -13.87 1.56
CA ALA A 606 20.72 -13.81 2.30
C ALA A 606 19.54 -14.52 1.61
N TYR A 607 19.59 -14.75 0.30
CA TYR A 607 18.44 -15.19 -0.49
C TYR A 607 18.73 -16.45 -1.28
N ALA A 608 17.87 -17.45 -1.14
CA ALA A 608 17.99 -18.72 -1.88
C ALA A 608 17.38 -18.69 -3.29
N LYS A 609 16.63 -17.64 -3.64
CA LYS A 609 15.98 -17.51 -4.95
C LYS A 609 16.04 -16.08 -5.49
N MET A 610 16.31 -15.93 -6.78
CA MET A 610 16.12 -14.70 -7.53
C MET A 610 14.78 -14.74 -8.30
N SER A 611 14.07 -13.62 -8.34
CA SER A 611 12.81 -13.45 -9.06
C SER A 611 12.80 -12.12 -9.80
N CYS A 612 11.88 -11.99 -10.76
CA CYS A 612 11.78 -10.83 -11.65
C CYS A 612 11.62 -9.47 -10.95
N HIS A 613 11.09 -9.40 -9.72
CA HIS A 613 10.91 -8.15 -8.96
C HIS A 613 11.84 -8.00 -7.76
N ARG A 614 12.18 -9.12 -7.12
CA ARG A 614 12.91 -9.14 -5.85
C ARG A 614 13.59 -10.49 -5.62
N PRO A 615 14.63 -10.53 -4.79
CA PRO A 615 15.08 -11.80 -4.25
C PRO A 615 14.03 -12.35 -3.25
N ASN A 616 13.98 -13.67 -3.13
CA ASN A 616 12.99 -14.43 -2.36
C ASN A 616 13.68 -15.50 -1.52
N LYS A 617 12.93 -16.09 -0.57
CA LYS A 617 13.42 -17.08 0.39
C LYS A 617 14.60 -16.52 1.21
N LEU A 618 14.30 -15.48 1.98
CA LEU A 618 15.23 -14.90 2.95
C LEU A 618 15.58 -15.95 4.00
N ALA A 619 16.86 -16.20 4.24
CA ALA A 619 17.33 -17.06 5.31
C ALA A 619 17.14 -16.37 6.67
N ASP A 620 16.70 -17.13 7.68
CA ASP A 620 16.33 -16.57 8.98
C ASP A 620 17.52 -15.87 9.68
N ASP A 621 18.72 -16.44 9.60
CA ASP A 621 19.96 -15.87 10.17
C ASP A 621 20.40 -14.53 9.54
N PHE A 622 19.76 -14.11 8.44
CA PHE A 622 20.04 -12.85 7.76
C PHE A 622 18.99 -11.76 8.00
N ARG A 623 17.90 -12.06 8.72
CA ARG A 623 16.79 -11.11 8.93
C ARG A 623 17.25 -9.78 9.53
N ASP A 624 18.09 -9.83 10.55
CA ASP A 624 18.58 -8.62 11.23
C ASP A 624 19.62 -7.84 10.41
N ARG A 625 20.17 -8.46 9.37
CA ARG A 625 21.22 -7.90 8.50
C ARG A 625 20.67 -7.30 7.21
N VAL A 626 19.43 -7.61 6.86
CA VAL A 626 18.78 -7.09 5.66
C VAL A 626 18.19 -5.71 5.94
N ARG A 627 18.47 -4.76 5.05
CA ARG A 627 17.96 -3.38 5.08
C ARG A 627 17.48 -2.99 3.70
N TRP A 628 16.20 -2.65 3.61
CA TRP A 628 15.58 -2.19 2.37
C TRP A 628 15.40 -0.68 2.38
N VAL A 629 15.77 -0.05 1.27
CA VAL A 629 15.48 1.36 1.02
C VAL A 629 14.67 1.54 -0.26
N ASN A 630 13.84 2.58 -0.31
CA ASN A 630 13.14 3.00 -1.53
C ASN A 630 14.03 3.89 -2.42
N GLY A 631 13.49 4.37 -3.55
CA GLY A 631 14.19 5.28 -4.47
C GLY A 631 14.58 6.65 -3.89
N SER A 632 14.02 7.05 -2.74
CA SER A 632 14.45 8.24 -1.99
C SER A 632 15.49 7.93 -0.90
N GLY A 633 15.91 6.67 -0.75
CA GLY A 633 16.85 6.23 0.29
C GLY A 633 16.24 6.05 1.68
N LEU A 634 14.90 6.05 1.78
CA LEU A 634 14.18 5.88 3.05
C LEU A 634 13.95 4.39 3.35
N ASP A 635 14.06 4.02 4.63
CA ASP A 635 13.85 2.64 5.09
C ASP A 635 12.42 2.16 4.79
N MET A 636 12.33 0.96 4.22
CA MET A 636 11.10 0.23 3.97
C MET A 636 11.20 -1.26 4.33
N THR A 637 12.17 -1.62 5.19
CA THR A 637 12.49 -3.00 5.59
C THR A 637 11.27 -3.76 6.10
N GLN A 638 10.49 -3.15 7.00
CA GLN A 638 9.30 -3.78 7.56
C GLN A 638 8.25 -4.12 6.49
N GLU A 639 8.13 -3.32 5.43
CA GLU A 639 7.14 -3.54 4.36
C GLU A 639 7.62 -4.57 3.33
N ALA A 640 8.93 -4.59 3.01
CA ALA A 640 9.45 -5.33 1.87
C ALA A 640 10.31 -6.56 2.21
N ALA A 641 10.81 -6.73 3.44
CA ALA A 641 11.74 -7.84 3.75
C ALA A 641 11.14 -9.22 3.42
N GLU A 642 9.84 -9.42 3.67
CA GLU A 642 9.19 -10.72 3.52
C GLU A 642 8.40 -10.88 2.22
N LYS A 643 7.59 -9.88 1.86
CA LYS A 643 6.65 -9.95 0.73
C LYS A 643 6.45 -8.60 0.03
N GLY A 644 5.74 -8.63 -1.11
CA GLY A 644 5.41 -7.45 -1.90
C GLY A 644 6.35 -7.22 -3.09
N TRP A 645 5.82 -6.55 -4.12
CA TRP A 645 6.52 -6.20 -5.37
C TRP A 645 6.28 -4.73 -5.77
N ARG A 646 5.66 -3.94 -4.89
CA ARG A 646 5.23 -2.57 -5.13
C ARG A 646 5.37 -1.72 -3.87
N ASN A 647 5.53 -0.42 -4.03
CA ASN A 647 5.46 0.53 -2.92
C ASN A 647 4.01 0.84 -2.51
N SER A 648 3.84 1.37 -1.31
CA SER A 648 2.59 1.94 -0.81
C SER A 648 2.70 3.46 -0.68
N THR A 649 1.63 4.11 -0.24
CA THR A 649 1.65 5.54 0.08
C THR A 649 2.64 5.90 1.19
N LYS A 650 3.09 4.92 1.98
CA LYS A 650 4.10 5.10 3.04
C LYS A 650 5.54 4.97 2.54
N SER A 651 5.76 4.14 1.52
CA SER A 651 7.12 3.78 1.06
C SER A 651 7.45 4.28 -0.35
N ILE A 652 6.54 4.96 -1.05
CA ILE A 652 6.81 5.54 -2.36
C ILE A 652 7.91 6.61 -2.27
N GLY A 653 8.89 6.57 -3.17
CA GLY A 653 10.00 7.53 -3.20
C GLY A 653 10.85 7.38 -4.45
N TYR A 654 11.35 8.50 -4.97
CA TYR A 654 12.11 8.57 -6.23
C TYR A 654 13.37 9.44 -6.14
N ASP A 655 13.58 10.21 -5.07
CA ASP A 655 14.45 11.41 -5.07
C ASP A 655 15.92 11.13 -5.41
N LEU A 656 16.44 9.95 -5.09
CA LEU A 656 17.82 9.56 -5.36
C LEU A 656 17.94 8.64 -6.59
N LEU A 657 16.94 7.80 -6.81
CA LEU A 657 16.92 6.77 -7.84
C LEU A 657 15.48 6.46 -8.26
N GLN A 658 15.29 6.26 -9.57
CA GLN A 658 14.04 5.82 -10.20
C GLN A 658 14.36 4.74 -11.23
N LEU A 659 13.42 3.81 -11.48
CA LEU A 659 13.53 2.89 -12.62
C LEU A 659 12.60 3.35 -13.74
N ASN A 660 13.15 3.93 -14.80
CA ASN A 660 12.36 4.33 -15.96
C ASN A 660 11.96 3.09 -16.74
N HIS A 661 10.65 2.91 -17.01
CA HIS A 661 10.14 1.74 -17.73
C HIS A 661 9.44 2.17 -19.02
N TYR A 662 10.08 1.91 -20.15
CA TYR A 662 9.64 2.24 -21.51
C TYR A 662 8.89 1.06 -22.14
N ALA A 663 7.83 0.61 -21.48
CA ALA A 663 7.18 -0.67 -21.77
C ALA A 663 6.61 -0.79 -23.20
N LEU A 664 6.27 0.33 -23.84
CA LEU A 664 5.71 0.37 -25.20
C LEU A 664 6.76 0.79 -26.22
N ARG A 665 7.59 1.80 -25.88
CA ARG A 665 8.42 2.53 -26.84
C ARG A 665 7.51 3.13 -27.93
N SER A 666 7.78 2.91 -29.22
CA SER A 666 6.90 3.37 -30.30
C SER A 666 5.62 2.52 -30.45
N ALA A 667 4.63 3.04 -31.17
CA ALA A 667 3.42 2.31 -31.49
C ALA A 667 3.68 1.03 -32.33
N GLU A 668 4.63 1.07 -33.26
CA GLU A 668 5.08 -0.12 -34.00
C GLU A 668 5.77 -1.15 -33.10
N SER A 669 6.63 -0.70 -32.18
CA SER A 669 7.28 -1.57 -31.18
C SER A 669 6.25 -2.30 -30.31
N PHE A 670 5.12 -1.66 -29.99
CA PHE A 670 4.02 -2.31 -29.29
C PHE A 670 3.41 -3.48 -30.08
N LEU A 671 3.29 -3.39 -31.41
CA LEU A 671 2.79 -4.50 -32.24
C LEU A 671 3.75 -5.69 -32.22
N ILE A 672 5.05 -5.43 -32.34
CA ILE A 672 6.08 -6.48 -32.23
C ILE A 672 6.05 -7.11 -30.84
N LYS A 673 5.84 -6.29 -29.79
CA LYS A 673 5.65 -6.79 -28.41
C LYS A 673 4.41 -7.67 -28.28
N ARG A 674 3.28 -7.30 -28.90
CA ARG A 674 2.07 -8.14 -28.96
C ARG A 674 2.37 -9.50 -29.59
N GLN A 675 3.09 -9.52 -30.71
CA GLN A 675 3.38 -10.75 -31.46
C GLN A 675 4.28 -11.71 -30.66
N ARG A 676 5.32 -11.20 -29.99
CA ARG A 676 6.27 -12.06 -29.26
C ARG A 676 5.75 -12.56 -27.90
N GLY A 677 4.76 -11.89 -27.29
CA GLY A 677 4.21 -12.23 -25.97
C GLY A 677 5.09 -11.78 -24.78
N ARG A 678 4.76 -12.26 -23.56
CA ARG A 678 5.53 -11.94 -22.32
C ARG A 678 6.40 -13.10 -21.86
N ALA A 679 7.58 -12.81 -21.33
CA ALA A 679 8.52 -13.82 -20.80
C ALA A 679 8.06 -14.53 -19.51
N LEU A 680 7.22 -13.87 -18.69
CA LEU A 680 6.72 -14.43 -17.42
C LEU A 680 5.35 -15.13 -17.55
N HIS A 681 4.47 -14.63 -18.42
CA HIS A 681 3.11 -15.13 -18.61
C HIS A 681 2.84 -15.36 -20.10
N VAL A 682 3.25 -16.52 -20.60
CA VAL A 682 3.15 -16.89 -22.02
C VAL A 682 1.70 -17.05 -22.50
N ASP A 683 0.76 -17.37 -21.61
CA ASP A 683 -0.65 -17.61 -21.94
C ASP A 683 -1.52 -16.35 -21.96
N ARG A 684 -0.97 -15.17 -21.63
CA ARG A 684 -1.74 -13.91 -21.58
C ARG A 684 -1.47 -13.06 -22.83
N SER A 685 -2.50 -12.90 -23.65
CA SER A 685 -2.42 -12.05 -24.84
C SER A 685 -2.30 -10.56 -24.44
N ILE A 686 -1.33 -9.83 -25.02
CA ILE A 686 -1.11 -8.39 -24.77
C ILE A 686 -2.14 -7.58 -25.58
N GLY A 687 -3.27 -7.16 -25.03
CA GLY A 687 -4.30 -6.42 -25.79
C GLY A 687 -4.28 -4.91 -25.54
N LEU A 688 -5.35 -4.22 -25.95
CA LEU A 688 -5.61 -2.80 -25.66
C LEU A 688 -5.56 -2.49 -24.14
N ASN A 689 -5.95 -3.45 -23.31
CA ASN A 689 -5.85 -3.35 -21.84
C ASN A 689 -4.42 -3.14 -21.36
N TYR A 690 -3.43 -3.70 -22.07
CA TYR A 690 -2.02 -3.47 -21.76
C TYR A 690 -1.59 -2.05 -22.14
N TRP A 691 -2.00 -1.59 -23.32
CA TRP A 691 -1.76 -0.22 -23.78
C TRP A 691 -2.31 0.80 -22.78
N ILE A 692 -3.57 0.65 -22.35
CA ILE A 692 -4.20 1.54 -21.36
C ILE A 692 -3.38 1.60 -20.06
N ARG A 693 -2.86 0.46 -19.58
CA ARG A 693 -2.08 0.37 -18.34
C ARG A 693 -0.67 0.93 -18.45
N MET A 694 -0.06 0.89 -19.63
CA MET A 694 1.37 1.18 -19.82
C MET A 694 1.66 2.50 -20.54
N ASP A 695 0.75 3.01 -21.36
CA ASP A 695 0.96 4.25 -22.12
C ASP A 695 0.78 5.50 -21.25
N TRP A 696 1.80 5.92 -20.51
CA TRP A 696 1.68 7.12 -19.68
C TRP A 696 2.35 8.34 -20.31
N SER A 697 1.59 9.19 -20.98
CA SER A 697 2.11 10.36 -21.70
C SER A 697 1.71 11.72 -21.08
N GLY A 698 1.39 11.77 -19.79
CA GLY A 698 0.78 12.95 -19.14
C GLY A 698 1.76 13.86 -18.36
N ALA A 699 2.62 13.29 -17.53
CA ALA A 699 3.67 14.03 -16.83
C ALA A 699 4.96 14.07 -17.64
N LYS A 700 5.84 15.06 -17.45
CA LYS A 700 7.16 15.11 -18.09
C LYS A 700 8.27 14.66 -17.13
N ASP A 701 9.24 13.89 -17.63
CA ASP A 701 10.50 13.58 -16.94
C ASP A 701 11.67 13.48 -17.94
N ILE A 702 12.53 14.49 -17.94
CA ILE A 702 13.76 14.54 -18.76
C ILE A 702 15.04 14.31 -17.97
N THR A 703 14.96 13.88 -16.72
CA THR A 703 16.13 13.78 -15.82
C THR A 703 17.17 12.78 -16.32
N ILE A 704 16.73 11.70 -16.97
CA ILE A 704 17.62 10.69 -17.56
C ILE A 704 18.45 11.23 -18.72
N LYS A 705 17.98 12.28 -19.42
CA LYS A 705 18.65 12.86 -20.60
C LYS A 705 20.03 13.45 -20.28
N ARG A 706 20.30 13.74 -19.00
CA ARG A 706 21.63 14.13 -18.50
C ARG A 706 22.71 13.07 -18.78
N ASN A 707 22.31 11.81 -19.00
CA ASN A 707 23.19 10.70 -19.35
C ASN A 707 23.54 10.61 -20.84
N ILE A 708 22.80 11.29 -21.72
CA ILE A 708 22.95 11.12 -23.18
C ILE A 708 24.41 11.27 -23.63
N PRO A 709 25.18 12.30 -23.21
CA PRO A 709 26.56 12.43 -23.66
C PRO A 709 27.47 11.27 -23.23
N ARG A 710 27.39 10.82 -21.97
CA ARG A 710 28.25 9.72 -21.48
C ARG A 710 27.82 8.35 -22.00
N MET A 711 26.51 8.13 -22.17
CA MET A 711 26.00 6.91 -22.80
C MET A 711 26.43 6.85 -24.27
N ARG A 712 26.30 7.97 -25.01
CA ARG A 712 26.74 8.06 -26.40
C ARG A 712 28.21 7.73 -26.57
N ALA A 713 29.08 8.23 -25.69
CA ALA A 713 30.51 7.90 -25.72
C ALA A 713 30.76 6.39 -25.60
N GLU A 714 30.04 5.69 -24.73
CA GLU A 714 30.16 4.23 -24.59
C GLU A 714 29.52 3.48 -25.76
N TYR A 715 28.37 3.96 -26.26
CA TYR A 715 27.70 3.39 -27.43
C TYR A 715 28.58 3.48 -28.68
N ASP A 716 29.17 4.67 -28.94
CA ASP A 716 30.06 4.90 -30.09
C ASP A 716 31.32 4.03 -29.99
N ARG A 717 31.84 3.79 -28.77
CA ARG A 717 32.94 2.85 -28.53
C ARG A 717 32.57 1.42 -28.91
N LEU A 718 31.37 0.95 -28.56
CA LEU A 718 30.90 -0.38 -28.95
C LEU A 718 30.67 -0.47 -30.46
N MET A 719 30.02 0.54 -31.04
CA MET A 719 29.71 0.59 -32.48
C MET A 719 30.91 0.84 -33.39
N ALA A 720 32.11 1.00 -32.84
CA ALA A 720 33.36 0.96 -33.59
C ALA A 720 33.70 -0.45 -34.11
N ASP A 721 33.11 -1.51 -33.53
CA ASP A 721 33.20 -2.87 -34.07
C ASP A 721 32.26 -3.05 -35.26
N ASP A 722 32.84 -3.26 -36.46
CA ASP A 722 32.08 -3.35 -37.71
C ASP A 722 31.08 -4.52 -37.72
N GLN A 723 31.42 -5.65 -37.08
CA GLN A 723 30.54 -6.81 -36.99
C GLN A 723 29.32 -6.50 -36.11
N LEU A 724 29.52 -5.94 -34.91
CA LEU A 724 28.44 -5.52 -34.03
C LEU A 724 27.52 -4.50 -34.71
N LYS A 725 28.10 -3.52 -35.41
CA LYS A 725 27.36 -2.50 -36.15
C LYS A 725 26.53 -3.10 -37.29
N ALA A 726 27.07 -4.08 -38.01
CA ALA A 726 26.33 -4.79 -39.06
C ALA A 726 25.16 -5.60 -38.48
N LEU A 727 25.38 -6.30 -37.37
CA LEU A 727 24.34 -7.05 -36.67
C LEU A 727 23.20 -6.15 -36.16
N HIS A 728 23.54 -5.01 -35.55
CA HIS A 728 22.54 -4.00 -35.12
C HIS A 728 21.67 -3.53 -36.28
N ARG A 729 22.30 -3.16 -37.41
CA ARG A 729 21.58 -2.71 -38.62
C ARG A 729 20.69 -3.81 -39.19
N SER A 730 21.15 -5.05 -39.19
CA SER A 730 20.36 -6.20 -39.66
C SER A 730 19.14 -6.43 -38.77
N GLY A 731 19.31 -6.38 -37.45
CA GLY A 731 18.20 -6.54 -36.52
C GLY A 731 17.19 -5.39 -36.59
N LEU A 732 17.65 -4.16 -36.76
CA LEU A 732 16.78 -3.02 -37.03
C LEU A 732 15.96 -3.20 -38.32
N ALA A 733 16.60 -3.64 -39.40
CA ALA A 733 15.93 -3.91 -40.66
C ALA A 733 14.87 -5.03 -40.52
N TRP A 734 15.17 -6.08 -39.73
CA TRP A 734 14.21 -7.12 -39.40
C TRP A 734 12.98 -6.56 -38.67
N HIS A 735 13.18 -5.69 -37.66
CA HIS A 735 12.07 -5.09 -36.91
C HIS A 735 11.19 -4.20 -37.79
N ARG A 736 11.78 -3.41 -38.70
CA ARG A 736 11.02 -2.62 -39.68
C ARG A 736 10.20 -3.50 -40.60
N ALA A 737 10.81 -4.54 -41.18
CA ALA A 737 10.09 -5.49 -42.03
C ALA A 737 8.96 -6.21 -41.25
N LYS A 738 9.18 -6.53 -39.98
CA LYS A 738 8.16 -7.12 -39.12
C LYS A 738 7.03 -6.13 -38.83
N ALA A 739 7.33 -4.85 -38.60
CA ALA A 739 6.29 -3.83 -38.45
C ALA A 739 5.43 -3.74 -39.71
N ASP A 740 6.04 -3.70 -40.90
CA ASP A 740 5.32 -3.69 -42.20
C ASP A 740 4.40 -4.92 -42.35
N GLU A 741 4.89 -6.12 -42.01
CA GLU A 741 4.12 -7.37 -42.00
C GLU A 741 2.90 -7.30 -41.06
N LEU A 742 3.11 -6.80 -39.84
CA LEU A 742 2.04 -6.66 -38.86
C LEU A 742 1.02 -5.59 -39.30
N HIS A 743 1.45 -4.51 -39.93
CA HIS A 743 0.55 -3.53 -40.53
C HIS A 743 -0.28 -4.09 -41.68
N ALA A 744 0.22 -5.07 -42.43
CA ALA A 744 -0.52 -5.79 -43.45
C ALA A 744 -1.57 -6.76 -42.88
N THR A 745 -1.46 -7.12 -41.60
CA THR A 745 -2.38 -8.05 -40.93
C THR A 745 -3.58 -7.30 -40.32
N PRO A 746 -4.84 -7.60 -40.73
CA PRO A 746 -6.02 -6.83 -40.30
C PRO A 746 -6.21 -6.71 -38.78
N GLU A 747 -5.97 -7.78 -38.01
CA GLU A 747 -6.08 -7.75 -36.54
C GLU A 747 -5.10 -6.75 -35.89
N PHE A 748 -3.84 -6.77 -36.34
CA PHE A 748 -2.80 -5.88 -35.82
C PHE A 748 -3.01 -4.43 -36.25
N ARG A 749 -3.49 -4.20 -37.49
CA ARG A 749 -3.90 -2.88 -37.95
C ARG A 749 -5.04 -2.32 -37.10
N ALA A 750 -6.06 -3.12 -36.82
CA ALA A 750 -7.17 -2.70 -35.96
C ALA A 750 -6.69 -2.39 -34.52
N LEU A 751 -5.81 -3.22 -33.96
CA LEU A 751 -5.22 -2.97 -32.64
C LEU A 751 -4.40 -1.67 -32.61
N TYR A 752 -3.61 -1.42 -33.65
CA TYR A 752 -2.83 -0.19 -33.82
C TYR A 752 -3.73 1.05 -33.84
N GLU A 753 -4.76 1.04 -34.69
CA GLU A 753 -5.72 2.14 -34.80
C GLU A 753 -6.46 2.38 -33.48
N GLN A 754 -6.91 1.31 -32.81
CA GLN A 754 -7.54 1.39 -31.50
C GLN A 754 -6.60 1.99 -30.44
N ALA A 755 -5.33 1.54 -30.41
CA ALA A 755 -4.33 2.02 -29.46
C ALA A 755 -4.10 3.54 -29.62
N LEU A 756 -3.97 4.03 -30.86
CA LEU A 756 -3.76 5.45 -31.15
C LEU A 756 -4.99 6.33 -30.86
N GLN A 757 -6.19 5.74 -30.87
CA GLN A 757 -7.42 6.44 -30.47
C GLN A 757 -7.52 6.61 -28.95
N VAL A 758 -6.80 5.82 -28.15
CA VAL A 758 -6.79 5.95 -26.68
C VAL A 758 -6.06 7.22 -26.26
N ARG A 759 -6.84 8.29 -26.04
CA ARG A 759 -6.38 9.55 -25.46
C ARG A 759 -7.05 9.76 -24.12
N LEU A 760 -6.30 9.57 -23.05
CA LEU A 760 -6.77 9.65 -21.67
C LEU A 760 -5.86 10.58 -20.88
N THR A 761 -6.45 11.49 -20.10
CA THR A 761 -5.76 12.14 -18.98
C THR A 761 -5.34 11.12 -17.93
N GLU A 762 -4.49 11.49 -16.98
CA GLU A 762 -3.98 10.57 -15.97
C GLU A 762 -5.12 10.02 -15.11
N THR A 763 -6.07 10.86 -14.70
CA THR A 763 -7.21 10.41 -13.88
C THR A 763 -8.14 9.47 -14.66
N GLU A 764 -8.42 9.77 -15.93
CA GLU A 764 -9.23 8.89 -16.79
C GLU A 764 -8.54 7.54 -17.02
N ARG A 765 -7.22 7.55 -17.23
CA ARG A 765 -6.42 6.33 -17.39
C ARG A 765 -6.43 5.47 -16.14
N VAL A 766 -6.29 6.07 -14.94
CA VAL A 766 -6.45 5.33 -13.68
C VAL A 766 -7.85 4.72 -13.58
N ALA A 767 -8.87 5.51 -13.87
CA ALA A 767 -10.26 5.07 -13.79
C ALA A 767 -10.56 3.89 -14.72
N TYR A 768 -10.07 3.96 -15.96
CA TYR A 768 -10.19 2.89 -16.94
C TYR A 768 -9.39 1.66 -16.52
N ALA A 769 -8.12 1.82 -16.15
CA ALA A 769 -7.29 0.70 -15.70
C ALA A 769 -7.91 -0.05 -14.51
N LEU A 770 -8.57 0.65 -13.58
CA LEU A 770 -9.27 0.02 -12.45
C LEU A 770 -10.52 -0.75 -12.87
N ALA A 771 -11.26 -0.28 -13.87
CA ALA A 771 -12.41 -1.03 -14.39
C ALA A 771 -11.94 -2.37 -14.98
N LEU A 772 -10.81 -2.37 -15.68
CA LEU A 772 -10.21 -3.56 -16.28
C LEU A 772 -9.61 -4.55 -15.26
N ASP A 773 -9.29 -4.12 -14.04
CA ASP A 773 -8.79 -4.99 -12.95
C ASP A 773 -9.92 -5.77 -12.25
N MET A 774 -11.19 -5.34 -12.40
CA MET A 774 -12.35 -6.02 -11.81
C MET A 774 -12.96 -7.09 -12.73
N GLU A 775 -12.65 -7.04 -14.01
CA GLU A 775 -13.12 -7.99 -15.03
C GLU A 775 -12.16 -9.18 -15.24
N SER A 776 -10.96 -9.15 -14.63
CA SER A 776 -9.88 -10.13 -14.84
C SER A 776 -9.75 -11.18 -13.73
#